data_AF-A0A928VPY4-F1
#
_entry.id   AF-A0A928VPY4-F1
#
_cell.length_a   1.000
_cell.length_b   1.000
_cell.length_c   1.000
_cell.angle_alpha   90.00
_cell.angle_beta   90.00
_cell.angle_gamma   90.00
#
_symmetry.space_group_name_H-M   'P 1'
#
loop_
_entity.id
_entity.type
_entity.pdbx_description
1 polymer ?
#
loop_
_entity_poly.entity_id
_entity_poly.type
_entity_poly.pdbx_seq_one_letter_code
_entity_poly.pdbx_strand_id
1 'polypeptide(L)'
;MTFRRNRWSYRQWLVALLLASGSMSIALPLMAQTQIGDQIKNTFTGTFQDNNGQEFTATSNEVVLQVSEVAGLTVQAQAPSKANPDPDDNITVDFVITNVGNDPTFVFIPGQATIADPPSQSGSGSFTQGTLQIVEFNGTTLTTPVNIPTNGLSSESFPANALPNGGALNAGQTIKVRVPLAVASTALKNDSVIVSLGNTGGTADQQNIGFTNDAGSVFTNNIPDGNATGEAAGNPVNGQREAMDTSQVITVGARLQSFATILLARDYQNGNTPGDVSDDRITYNLAARIERDLPTGITDVVPTALCQTEVTLEGLNVNRVLVSDAIPADTVLSSANPIAPVDGTWDVVYTTSALTIPANQANWTATRPTDSSTITRVGYLRDTCIPTNSTVTGFSFTVEPVTGFNGGRIVNIAQIFGQSTPGTPVTDTATQIVYDESGDQDPNNGLGLANPDPATGGVTENNGGIMARRADLDLDGTDPGNGTSPIANDTNQGVNTGSTAGTKPAGGETVAQTIASAPANGPDTQPGAIGPNNTDDDFTNVILAPPAAIPANQQLDDAQTPPTVFNNTVQSFSSIPQVISLLPQPPASPEALPDGTIVTITNPANGQTATYTYSSANGFTFVSGQGGPTATLPVTLPIDPNVSNTGSYTVTVDLPNAEQATEYPIPIIAFIDQGAPGFDAGDPGNITIDRIYTGYIQVIKEARVLEDDGTTEIVPFTTDTSQLTDAAQTGRFVEYRLTYTNISTAQGNGTNNIVLPATDFSIVDDGAAAPNNWFVSTQDPSFPAQATGTATSSSGTISVTTTNGDIQAYQLTVPSLNPGETGTFTFRRQISEQ
;
A
#
# COMPACT_ATOMS: atom_id res chain seq x y z
N MET A 1 80.65 17.43 -5.92
CA MET A 1 80.67 17.26 -4.45
C MET A 1 79.29 16.77 -4.01
N THR A 2 79.24 15.73 -3.16
CA THR A 2 78.20 15.39 -2.14
C THR A 2 76.69 15.70 -2.33
N PHE A 3 75.87 14.62 -2.21
CA PHE A 3 74.46 14.54 -1.74
C PHE A 3 73.35 15.14 -2.64
N ARG A 4 72.08 14.67 -2.70
CA ARG A 4 71.17 13.74 -1.93
C ARG A 4 70.08 13.19 -2.91
N ARG A 5 69.12 12.26 -2.69
CA ARG A 5 68.65 11.33 -1.62
C ARG A 5 67.88 10.14 -2.28
N ASN A 6 67.71 9.00 -1.59
CA ASN A 6 67.10 7.73 -2.04
C ASN A 6 65.59 7.74 -2.41
N ARG A 7 65.17 6.81 -3.30
CA ARG A 7 63.86 6.10 -3.35
C ARG A 7 63.93 4.92 -4.36
N TRP A 8 64.19 3.66 -3.96
CA TRP A 8 64.22 2.50 -4.89
C TRP A 8 64.19 1.12 -4.17
N SER A 9 63.00 0.53 -3.95
CA SER A 9 62.88 -0.82 -3.33
C SER A 9 61.55 -1.57 -3.56
N TYR A 10 60.65 -1.10 -4.45
CA TYR A 10 59.26 -1.58 -4.57
C TYR A 10 58.95 -2.39 -5.86
N ARG A 11 59.97 -2.89 -6.57
CA ARG A 11 59.82 -3.35 -7.98
C ARG A 11 60.02 -4.85 -8.26
N GLN A 12 60.12 -5.73 -7.25
CA GLN A 12 60.52 -7.14 -7.45
C GLN A 12 59.53 -8.22 -6.96
N TRP A 13 58.36 -7.86 -6.41
CA TRP A 13 57.34 -8.83 -5.95
C TRP A 13 56.01 -8.74 -6.73
N LEU A 14 56.07 -8.37 -8.01
CA LEU A 14 54.90 -8.07 -8.86
C LEU A 14 54.72 -9.08 -10.02
N VAL A 15 55.32 -10.28 -9.94
CA VAL A 15 55.31 -11.27 -11.04
C VAL A 15 55.09 -12.72 -10.56
N ALA A 16 55.52 -13.07 -9.34
CA ALA A 16 55.65 -14.47 -8.91
C ALA A 16 54.32 -15.21 -8.58
N LEU A 17 53.17 -14.53 -8.52
CA LEU A 17 51.89 -15.15 -8.15
C LEU A 17 50.68 -14.68 -9.01
N LEU A 18 50.91 -14.31 -10.27
CA LEU A 18 49.83 -13.93 -11.21
C LEU A 18 49.37 -15.09 -12.12
N LEU A 19 49.68 -16.35 -11.78
CA LEU A 19 49.46 -17.52 -12.65
C LEU A 19 48.90 -18.77 -11.93
N ALA A 20 48.28 -18.61 -10.76
CA ALA A 20 47.68 -19.73 -10.01
C ALA A 20 46.29 -19.44 -9.38
N SER A 21 45.70 -18.27 -9.65
CA SER A 21 44.44 -17.82 -9.01
C SER A 21 43.56 -16.93 -9.91
N GLY A 22 43.74 -16.98 -11.23
CA GLY A 22 43.00 -16.15 -12.20
C GLY A 22 41.58 -16.64 -12.51
N SER A 23 40.74 -16.87 -11.49
CA SER A 23 39.39 -17.45 -11.67
C SER A 23 38.36 -17.08 -10.60
N MET A 24 38.36 -15.84 -10.10
CA MET A 24 37.21 -15.26 -9.38
C MET A 24 37.07 -13.77 -9.70
N SER A 25 35.86 -13.35 -10.06
CA SER A 25 35.48 -11.94 -10.18
C SER A 25 34.97 -11.42 -8.84
N ILE A 26 35.49 -10.29 -8.37
CA ILE A 26 34.97 -9.59 -7.18
C ILE A 26 34.41 -8.25 -7.66
N ALA A 27 33.12 -8.01 -7.40
CA ALA A 27 32.49 -6.73 -7.65
C ALA A 27 32.81 -5.73 -6.52
N LEU A 28 32.90 -4.45 -6.88
CA LEU A 28 32.85 -3.32 -5.96
C LEU A 28 31.75 -2.38 -6.45
N PRO A 29 30.79 -1.96 -5.60
CA PRO A 29 29.75 -1.02 -6.01
C PRO A 29 30.31 0.40 -6.18
N LEU A 30 29.70 1.17 -7.10
CA LEU A 30 29.85 2.62 -7.11
C LEU A 30 28.95 3.24 -6.04
N MET A 31 29.36 4.41 -5.54
CA MET A 31 28.48 5.39 -4.89
C MET A 31 28.24 6.54 -5.88
N ALA A 32 27.04 7.11 -5.90
CA ALA A 32 26.65 8.19 -6.83
C ALA A 32 26.93 9.60 -6.27
N GLN A 33 26.82 10.61 -7.14
CA GLN A 33 26.66 12.02 -6.76
C GLN A 33 25.28 12.52 -7.18
N THR A 34 24.81 13.58 -6.52
CA THR A 34 23.48 14.16 -6.62
C THR A 34 23.37 15.27 -7.67
N GLN A 35 22.15 15.50 -8.14
CA GLN A 35 21.75 16.45 -9.18
C GLN A 35 20.30 16.90 -8.87
N ILE A 36 19.91 18.11 -9.26
CA ILE A 36 18.58 18.78 -9.10
C ILE A 36 17.47 17.91 -8.43
N GLY A 37 17.28 17.97 -7.08
CA GLY A 37 16.06 17.42 -6.43
C GLY A 37 15.93 17.02 -4.93
N ASP A 38 16.96 16.99 -4.07
CA ASP A 38 16.93 16.38 -2.69
C ASP A 38 16.05 17.02 -1.55
N GLN A 39 15.98 16.38 -0.34
CA GLN A 39 15.09 16.68 0.82
C GLN A 39 15.64 16.34 2.26
N ILE A 40 14.91 16.68 3.37
CA ILE A 40 15.35 16.67 4.82
C ILE A 40 14.21 16.26 5.85
N LYS A 41 14.40 16.20 7.21
CA LYS A 41 13.44 16.09 8.40
C LYS A 41 14.09 16.32 9.85
N ASN A 42 13.36 16.29 11.00
CA ASN A 42 13.79 16.63 12.44
C ASN A 42 12.85 16.11 13.64
N THR A 43 13.24 16.06 14.97
CA THR A 43 12.48 15.53 16.22
C THR A 43 13.22 15.57 17.64
N PHE A 44 12.54 15.83 18.82
CA PHE A 44 13.04 15.95 20.28
C PHE A 44 12.18 15.24 21.43
N THR A 45 12.72 14.72 22.57
CA THR A 45 12.01 13.83 23.60
C THR A 45 12.30 14.08 25.13
N GLY A 46 11.48 13.58 26.11
CA GLY A 46 11.75 13.51 27.59
C GLY A 46 10.69 12.78 28.49
N THR A 47 10.96 12.44 29.78
CA THR A 47 10.37 11.26 30.55
C THR A 47 10.28 11.37 32.12
N PHE A 48 9.35 10.71 32.90
CA PHE A 48 9.20 10.42 34.40
C PHE A 48 8.38 9.12 34.78
N GLN A 49 8.77 8.20 35.70
CA GLN A 49 8.13 6.84 35.87
C GLN A 49 6.85 6.67 36.75
N ASP A 50 6.12 5.52 36.58
CA ASP A 50 5.26 4.78 37.57
C ASP A 50 5.89 3.47 38.12
N ASN A 51 5.19 2.68 38.96
CA ASN A 51 5.74 1.38 39.43
C ASN A 51 5.99 0.32 38.34
N ASN A 52 5.38 0.44 37.17
CA ASN A 52 5.71 -0.39 36.01
C ASN A 52 7.07 0.03 35.41
N GLY A 53 7.72 1.04 35.99
CA GLY A 53 8.78 1.81 35.36
C GLY A 53 8.26 2.69 34.23
N GLN A 54 6.93 2.93 34.12
CA GLN A 54 6.37 3.63 32.96
C GLN A 54 6.73 5.11 33.03
N GLU A 55 7.78 5.47 32.32
CA GLU A 55 8.23 6.85 32.12
C GLU A 55 7.18 7.67 31.33
N PHE A 56 6.16 8.20 32.03
CA PHE A 56 5.28 9.29 31.61
C PHE A 56 6.11 10.43 30.98
N THR A 57 5.70 11.06 29.89
CA THR A 57 6.68 11.56 28.89
C THR A 57 6.29 12.90 28.23
N ALA A 58 7.15 13.52 27.39
CA ALA A 58 7.02 14.89 26.80
C ALA A 58 7.90 15.23 25.51
N THR A 59 7.35 15.42 24.27
CA THR A 59 8.05 15.17 22.91
C THR A 59 7.66 16.08 21.61
N SER A 60 8.42 16.23 20.43
CA SER A 60 8.28 17.20 19.17
C SER A 60 8.99 16.95 17.70
N ASN A 61 9.02 17.87 16.64
CA ASN A 61 9.03 17.74 15.06
C ASN A 61 10.14 18.39 13.99
N GLU A 62 9.87 18.78 12.66
CA GLU A 62 10.61 18.54 11.27
C GLU A 62 11.17 19.69 10.18
N VAL A 63 11.78 19.43 8.93
CA VAL A 63 12.36 20.37 7.75
C VAL A 63 12.78 19.77 6.26
N VAL A 64 13.30 20.46 5.12
CA VAL A 64 13.62 20.00 3.62
C VAL A 64 14.73 20.78 2.64
N LEU A 65 15.36 20.33 1.42
CA LEU A 65 16.08 21.08 0.18
C LEU A 65 17.19 20.55 -0.94
N GLN A 66 17.52 21.23 -2.15
CA GLN A 66 18.71 21.05 -3.21
C GLN A 66 19.16 22.09 -4.43
N VAL A 67 19.78 21.74 -5.67
CA VAL A 67 20.71 22.55 -6.70
C VAL A 67 20.66 22.55 -8.37
N SER A 68 21.74 22.42 -9.29
CA SER A 68 21.98 23.10 -10.73
C SER A 68 22.61 22.43 -12.14
N GLU A 69 23.30 23.14 -13.17
CA GLU A 69 23.39 23.00 -14.75
C GLU A 69 24.73 23.01 -15.75
N VAL A 70 24.69 22.94 -17.16
CA VAL A 70 25.78 23.20 -18.29
C VAL A 70 25.40 23.15 -19.87
N ALA A 71 26.32 23.37 -20.88
CA ALA A 71 26.16 23.31 -22.40
C ALA A 71 26.08 21.90 -23.11
N GLY A 72 25.28 21.69 -24.20
CA GLY A 72 25.23 20.40 -24.93
C GLY A 72 24.04 20.07 -25.87
N LEU A 73 24.02 18.85 -26.43
CA LEU A 73 22.94 18.29 -27.25
C LEU A 73 22.59 16.85 -26.84
N THR A 74 21.30 16.53 -26.70
CA THR A 74 20.81 15.15 -26.72
C THR A 74 19.87 14.94 -27.89
N VAL A 75 19.98 13.78 -28.53
CA VAL A 75 18.87 13.18 -29.27
C VAL A 75 18.21 12.24 -28.28
N GLN A 76 16.91 12.39 -28.02
CA GLN A 76 16.16 11.42 -27.25
C GLN A 76 15.10 10.79 -28.13
N ALA A 77 15.26 9.50 -28.45
CA ALA A 77 14.20 8.68 -28.98
C ALA A 77 13.02 8.73 -28.00
N GLN A 78 11.91 9.31 -28.44
CA GLN A 78 10.66 9.22 -27.70
C GLN A 78 10.12 7.80 -27.85
N ALA A 79 9.13 7.47 -27.02
CA ALA A 79 8.36 6.27 -27.27
C ALA A 79 7.79 6.31 -28.70
N PRO A 80 7.90 5.21 -29.48
CA PRO A 80 7.13 5.07 -30.71
C PRO A 80 5.64 5.23 -30.40
N SER A 81 4.87 5.88 -31.28
CA SER A 81 3.45 6.18 -31.02
C SER A 81 2.58 4.96 -30.71
N LYS A 82 3.06 3.76 -31.08
CA LYS A 82 2.68 2.48 -30.49
C LYS A 82 3.93 1.59 -30.51
N ALA A 83 4.40 1.18 -29.33
CA ALA A 83 5.57 0.28 -29.19
C ALA A 83 5.23 -1.18 -29.50
N ASN A 84 3.98 -1.56 -29.18
CA ASN A 84 3.40 -2.87 -29.48
C ASN A 84 2.33 -2.70 -30.57
N PRO A 85 2.68 -2.45 -31.85
CA PRO A 85 1.69 -2.34 -32.92
C PRO A 85 0.96 -3.66 -33.17
N ASP A 86 -0.31 -3.54 -33.53
CA ASP A 86 -1.06 -4.63 -34.15
C ASP A 86 -0.68 -4.72 -35.65
N PRO A 87 -0.90 -5.86 -36.31
CA PRO A 87 -0.81 -5.94 -37.77
C PRO A 87 -1.68 -4.88 -38.45
N ASP A 88 -1.19 -4.33 -39.58
CA ASP A 88 -1.76 -3.19 -40.33
C ASP A 88 -1.72 -1.79 -39.64
N ASP A 89 -1.12 -1.65 -38.45
CA ASP A 89 -0.92 -0.33 -37.83
C ASP A 89 0.06 0.59 -38.60
N ASN A 90 -0.15 1.89 -38.43
CA ASN A 90 0.81 2.93 -38.79
C ASN A 90 1.31 3.62 -37.52
N ILE A 91 2.62 3.66 -37.32
CA ILE A 91 3.26 4.16 -36.11
C ILE A 91 4.30 5.25 -36.44
N THR A 92 4.71 6.02 -35.45
CA THR A 92 5.67 7.12 -35.63
C THR A 92 6.63 7.16 -34.47
N VAL A 93 7.93 6.96 -34.74
CA VAL A 93 8.99 7.18 -33.75
C VAL A 93 9.34 8.66 -33.78
N ASP A 94 8.96 9.40 -32.75
CA ASP A 94 9.43 10.77 -32.59
C ASP A 94 10.79 10.77 -31.89
N PHE A 95 11.66 11.70 -32.25
CA PHE A 95 12.92 11.98 -31.59
C PHE A 95 12.91 13.44 -31.18
N VAL A 96 13.04 13.69 -29.88
CA VAL A 96 13.19 15.04 -29.36
C VAL A 96 14.67 15.35 -29.30
N ILE A 97 15.05 16.30 -30.16
CA ILE A 97 16.37 16.88 -30.22
C ILE A 97 16.36 18.06 -29.25
N THR A 98 16.94 17.88 -28.07
CA THR A 98 16.98 18.91 -27.02
C THR A 98 18.36 19.55 -27.03
N ASN A 99 18.38 20.88 -27.13
CA ASN A 99 19.54 21.65 -26.68
C ASN A 99 19.60 21.54 -25.15
N VAL A 100 20.19 20.46 -24.62
CA VAL A 100 20.50 20.31 -23.18
C VAL A 100 21.65 21.21 -22.75
N GLY A 101 22.06 22.13 -23.63
CA GLY A 101 22.90 23.23 -23.25
C GLY A 101 22.17 24.33 -22.52
N ASN A 102 23.00 25.17 -21.91
CA ASN A 102 22.66 26.41 -21.25
C ASN A 102 22.63 27.61 -22.22
N ASP A 103 23.00 27.42 -23.48
CA ASP A 103 23.21 28.47 -24.48
C ASP A 103 22.56 28.08 -25.84
N PRO A 104 21.86 28.99 -26.54
CA PRO A 104 21.20 28.71 -27.81
C PRO A 104 22.05 28.13 -28.95
N THR A 105 21.47 27.24 -29.77
CA THR A 105 22.17 26.58 -30.88
C THR A 105 21.24 26.22 -32.06
N PHE A 106 21.79 26.03 -33.27
CA PHE A 106 21.09 25.39 -34.40
C PHE A 106 21.38 23.87 -34.41
N VAL A 107 20.57 23.06 -35.11
CA VAL A 107 20.81 21.60 -35.23
C VAL A 107 20.62 21.10 -36.66
N PHE A 108 21.48 20.17 -37.10
CA PHE A 108 21.33 19.42 -38.36
C PHE A 108 20.71 18.04 -38.13
N ILE A 109 19.84 17.61 -39.05
CA ILE A 109 19.05 16.37 -38.96
C ILE A 109 19.19 15.56 -40.26
N PRO A 110 19.47 14.24 -40.22
CA PRO A 110 19.63 13.41 -41.40
C PRO A 110 18.30 13.10 -42.11
N GLY A 111 18.38 12.72 -43.40
CA GLY A 111 17.21 12.46 -44.24
C GLY A 111 16.57 11.08 -44.12
N GLN A 112 17.18 10.17 -43.35
CA GLN A 112 16.72 8.80 -43.09
C GLN A 112 17.13 8.41 -41.66
N ALA A 113 16.37 7.52 -41.04
CA ALA A 113 16.78 6.81 -39.82
C ALA A 113 17.41 5.46 -40.19
N THR A 114 18.09 4.80 -39.25
CA THR A 114 18.60 3.43 -39.43
C THR A 114 17.56 2.44 -38.91
N ILE A 115 17.07 1.55 -39.78
CA ILE A 115 16.14 0.48 -39.43
C ILE A 115 16.93 -0.83 -39.36
N ALA A 116 16.88 -1.55 -38.24
CA ALA A 116 17.66 -2.78 -38.05
C ALA A 116 16.93 -3.82 -37.17
N ASP A 117 17.36 -5.09 -37.27
CA ASP A 117 16.98 -6.13 -36.29
C ASP A 117 17.67 -5.87 -34.93
N PRO A 118 16.99 -6.06 -33.78
CA PRO A 118 17.61 -5.97 -32.47
C PRO A 118 18.64 -7.10 -32.24
N PRO A 119 19.65 -6.91 -31.37
CA PRO A 119 20.60 -7.97 -31.03
C PRO A 119 19.90 -9.25 -30.54
N SER A 120 20.13 -10.35 -31.25
CA SER A 120 19.52 -11.68 -31.01
C SER A 120 18.03 -11.82 -31.32
N GLN A 121 17.42 -10.88 -32.05
CA GLN A 121 16.04 -10.96 -32.55
C GLN A 121 16.02 -10.85 -34.09
N SER A 122 14.84 -11.04 -34.69
CA SER A 122 14.63 -10.90 -36.13
C SER A 122 13.19 -10.49 -36.41
N GLY A 123 12.97 -9.47 -37.23
CA GLY A 123 11.62 -9.02 -37.58
C GLY A 123 11.54 -7.72 -38.39
N SER A 124 12.67 -7.05 -38.64
CA SER A 124 12.73 -5.79 -39.40
C SER A 124 12.05 -5.83 -40.77
N GLY A 125 11.98 -7.01 -41.41
CA GLY A 125 11.26 -7.22 -42.67
C GLY A 125 9.73 -7.10 -42.61
N SER A 126 9.14 -7.07 -41.40
CA SER A 126 7.69 -6.87 -41.17
C SER A 126 7.30 -5.38 -41.05
N PHE A 127 8.28 -4.48 -41.15
CA PHE A 127 8.11 -3.02 -41.00
C PHE A 127 8.59 -2.26 -42.25
N THR A 128 8.08 -1.07 -42.51
CA THR A 128 8.54 -0.20 -43.62
C THR A 128 8.53 1.28 -43.23
N GLN A 129 9.65 1.98 -43.45
CA GLN A 129 9.81 3.40 -43.09
C GLN A 129 9.20 4.35 -44.12
N GLY A 130 8.50 5.40 -43.64
CA GLY A 130 8.06 6.56 -44.41
C GLY A 130 9.08 7.70 -44.46
N THR A 131 8.66 8.88 -44.94
CA THR A 131 9.49 10.09 -45.00
C THR A 131 9.60 10.76 -43.63
N LEU A 132 10.82 11.13 -43.21
CA LEU A 132 11.05 11.88 -41.97
C LEU A 132 10.38 13.27 -42.04
N GLN A 133 9.86 13.74 -40.91
CA GLN A 133 9.18 15.03 -40.80
C GLN A 133 9.61 15.78 -39.54
N ILE A 134 9.42 17.09 -39.52
CA ILE A 134 9.52 17.91 -38.30
C ILE A 134 8.13 18.40 -37.96
N VAL A 135 7.69 18.12 -36.73
CA VAL A 135 6.28 18.29 -36.31
C VAL A 135 6.10 19.33 -35.20
N GLU A 136 7.18 19.69 -34.49
CA GLU A 136 7.13 20.57 -33.34
C GLU A 136 8.49 21.24 -33.11
N PHE A 137 8.46 22.45 -32.56
CA PHE A 137 9.64 23.22 -32.18
C PHE A 137 9.34 23.98 -30.89
N ASN A 138 10.17 23.79 -29.86
CA ASN A 138 10.01 24.39 -28.53
C ASN A 138 8.55 24.28 -28.01
N GLY A 139 8.01 23.06 -28.02
CA GLY A 139 6.62 22.76 -27.61
C GLY A 139 5.52 23.30 -28.54
N THR A 140 5.85 24.07 -29.59
CA THR A 140 4.87 24.61 -30.55
C THR A 140 4.71 23.65 -31.72
N THR A 141 3.54 23.01 -31.83
CA THR A 141 3.22 22.10 -32.94
C THR A 141 3.10 22.86 -34.26
N LEU A 142 3.72 22.34 -35.31
CA LEU A 142 3.67 22.90 -36.65
C LEU A 142 2.32 22.60 -37.31
N THR A 143 1.64 23.65 -37.79
CA THR A 143 0.35 23.54 -38.53
C THR A 143 0.48 22.85 -39.88
N THR A 144 1.70 22.61 -40.36
CA THR A 144 2.02 21.72 -41.47
C THR A 144 3.41 21.13 -41.22
N PRO A 145 3.56 19.81 -41.05
CA PRO A 145 4.86 19.17 -40.85
C PRO A 145 5.85 19.46 -41.98
N VAL A 146 7.10 19.73 -41.64
CA VAL A 146 8.18 20.00 -42.60
C VAL A 146 8.88 18.68 -42.92
N ASN A 147 8.65 18.12 -44.11
CA ASN A 147 9.33 16.91 -44.57
C ASN A 147 10.84 17.14 -44.69
N ILE A 148 11.65 16.24 -44.15
CA ILE A 148 13.10 16.26 -44.26
C ILE A 148 13.51 15.64 -45.61
N PRO A 149 14.28 16.33 -46.46
CA PRO A 149 14.80 15.74 -47.70
C PRO A 149 15.73 14.56 -47.44
N THR A 150 15.88 13.65 -48.40
CA THR A 150 16.73 12.45 -48.28
C THR A 150 18.22 12.73 -48.02
N ASN A 151 18.66 13.98 -48.16
CA ASN A 151 20.01 14.47 -47.88
C ASN A 151 20.13 15.27 -46.55
N GLY A 152 19.09 15.27 -45.70
CA GLY A 152 19.04 16.00 -44.42
C GLY A 152 18.65 17.48 -44.53
N LEU A 153 18.52 18.12 -43.37
CA LEU A 153 18.05 19.51 -43.20
C LEU A 153 18.69 20.15 -41.95
N SER A 154 19.14 21.41 -42.06
CA SER A 154 19.58 22.24 -40.94
C SER A 154 18.43 23.11 -40.43
N SER A 155 18.35 23.38 -39.12
CA SER A 155 17.28 24.22 -38.55
C SER A 155 17.33 25.69 -38.99
N GLU A 156 18.52 26.19 -39.32
CA GLU A 156 18.73 27.49 -39.99
C GLU A 156 18.03 27.55 -41.37
N SER A 157 17.88 26.42 -42.05
CA SER A 157 17.32 26.31 -43.40
C SER A 157 15.81 26.03 -43.44
N PHE A 158 15.11 26.15 -42.30
CA PHE A 158 13.67 25.97 -42.24
C PHE A 158 12.91 27.08 -43.00
N PRO A 159 11.69 26.82 -43.52
CA PRO A 159 10.90 27.85 -44.19
C PRO A 159 10.60 29.02 -43.24
N ALA A 160 11.00 30.24 -43.62
CA ALA A 160 11.01 31.43 -42.75
C ALA A 160 9.65 31.86 -42.16
N ASN A 161 8.54 31.24 -42.60
CA ASN A 161 7.19 31.47 -42.10
C ASN A 161 6.71 30.40 -41.10
N ALA A 162 7.51 29.35 -40.86
CA ALA A 162 7.10 28.18 -40.08
C ALA A 162 7.45 28.27 -38.59
N LEU A 163 8.55 28.94 -38.22
CA LEU A 163 9.17 28.78 -36.90
C LEU A 163 9.70 30.08 -36.26
N PRO A 164 9.65 30.21 -34.92
CA PRO A 164 10.25 31.33 -34.18
C PRO A 164 11.78 31.38 -34.28
N ASN A 165 12.35 32.53 -33.92
CA ASN A 165 13.80 32.74 -33.70
C ASN A 165 14.72 32.26 -34.85
N GLY A 166 14.22 32.22 -36.09
CA GLY A 166 14.99 31.75 -37.25
C GLY A 166 15.41 30.28 -37.20
N GLY A 167 14.79 29.45 -36.35
CA GLY A 167 15.17 28.03 -36.18
C GLY A 167 16.25 27.76 -35.14
N ALA A 168 16.66 28.77 -34.35
CA ALA A 168 17.60 28.63 -33.23
C ALA A 168 16.90 28.17 -31.93
N LEU A 169 17.42 27.11 -31.31
CA LEU A 169 16.90 26.48 -30.09
C LEU A 169 17.66 27.05 -28.89
N ASN A 170 16.99 27.77 -27.99
CA ASN A 170 17.61 28.20 -26.73
C ASN A 170 17.84 27.00 -25.78
N ALA A 171 18.46 27.25 -24.63
CA ALA A 171 18.62 26.26 -23.56
C ALA A 171 17.31 25.54 -23.22
N GLY A 172 17.35 24.21 -23.13
CA GLY A 172 16.18 23.35 -22.90
C GLY A 172 15.15 23.31 -24.04
N GLN A 173 15.33 24.06 -25.12
CA GLN A 173 14.41 24.06 -26.26
C GLN A 173 14.66 22.86 -27.18
N THR A 174 13.62 22.53 -27.96
CA THR A 174 13.49 21.24 -28.63
C THR A 174 13.13 21.36 -30.11
N ILE A 175 13.54 20.39 -30.92
CA ILE A 175 12.87 20.01 -32.17
C ILE A 175 12.32 18.60 -32.01
N LYS A 176 11.09 18.34 -32.49
CA LYS A 176 10.54 16.98 -32.58
C LYS A 176 10.57 16.48 -34.03
N VAL A 177 11.41 15.47 -34.27
CA VAL A 177 11.61 14.80 -35.56
C VAL A 177 10.83 13.50 -35.58
N ARG A 178 9.94 13.34 -36.55
CA ARG A 178 9.05 12.19 -36.71
C ARG A 178 9.56 11.22 -37.77
N VAL A 179 9.68 9.95 -37.43
CA VAL A 179 9.97 8.81 -38.33
C VAL A 179 8.72 7.94 -38.44
N PRO A 180 7.89 8.06 -39.50
CA PRO A 180 6.76 7.17 -39.72
C PRO A 180 7.22 5.76 -40.10
N LEU A 181 6.50 4.73 -39.63
CA LEU A 181 6.62 3.33 -40.04
C LEU A 181 5.22 2.74 -40.28
N ALA A 182 5.13 1.73 -41.13
CA ALA A 182 3.94 0.89 -41.29
C ALA A 182 4.26 -0.58 -40.98
N VAL A 183 3.29 -1.30 -40.42
CA VAL A 183 3.38 -2.71 -39.98
C VAL A 183 2.58 -3.62 -40.91
N ALA A 184 3.15 -4.74 -41.32
CA ALA A 184 2.49 -5.66 -42.26
C ALA A 184 1.33 -6.45 -41.64
N SER A 185 0.26 -6.68 -42.40
CA SER A 185 -0.91 -7.51 -42.05
C SER A 185 -0.56 -8.94 -41.63
N THR A 186 0.60 -9.43 -42.07
CA THR A 186 1.10 -10.80 -41.83
C THR A 186 2.17 -10.87 -40.75
N ALA A 187 2.47 -9.75 -40.08
CA ALA A 187 3.48 -9.71 -39.03
C ALA A 187 3.04 -10.56 -37.82
N LEU A 188 3.98 -11.29 -37.24
CA LEU A 188 3.72 -12.27 -36.18
C LEU A 188 4.00 -11.68 -34.80
N LYS A 189 3.35 -12.21 -33.75
CA LYS A 189 3.69 -11.87 -32.36
C LYS A 189 5.20 -12.08 -32.15
N ASN A 190 5.88 -11.05 -31.65
CA ASN A 190 7.35 -10.95 -31.51
C ASN A 190 8.17 -10.66 -32.79
N ASP A 191 7.58 -10.22 -33.90
CA ASP A 191 8.33 -9.58 -34.99
C ASP A 191 8.85 -8.21 -34.50
N SER A 192 10.18 -8.05 -34.42
CA SER A 192 10.83 -6.92 -33.75
C SER A 192 11.74 -6.07 -34.65
N VAL A 193 11.82 -4.75 -34.38
CA VAL A 193 12.69 -3.79 -35.07
C VAL A 193 13.20 -2.67 -34.14
N ILE A 194 14.35 -2.07 -34.45
CA ILE A 194 14.86 -0.83 -33.84
C ILE A 194 15.07 0.26 -34.88
N VAL A 195 14.94 1.53 -34.45
CA VAL A 195 15.08 2.73 -35.26
C VAL A 195 16.10 3.68 -34.61
N SER A 196 17.25 3.91 -35.22
CA SER A 196 18.24 4.89 -34.70
C SER A 196 18.24 6.20 -35.49
N LEU A 197 18.31 7.32 -34.79
CA LEU A 197 18.53 8.65 -35.36
C LEU A 197 19.83 9.24 -34.81
N GLY A 198 20.69 9.73 -35.72
CA GLY A 198 22.07 10.08 -35.41
C GLY A 198 23.05 8.95 -35.74
N ASN A 199 24.34 9.28 -35.67
CA ASN A 199 25.48 8.40 -35.83
C ASN A 199 26.66 9.08 -35.11
N THR A 200 27.45 8.34 -34.33
CA THR A 200 28.51 8.85 -33.45
C THR A 200 29.88 8.26 -33.76
N GLY A 201 30.04 7.60 -34.91
CA GLY A 201 31.31 7.03 -35.37
C GLY A 201 31.87 5.88 -34.50
N GLY A 202 31.11 5.38 -33.54
CA GLY A 202 31.59 4.52 -32.46
C GLY A 202 30.57 3.49 -31.96
N THR A 203 30.55 3.27 -30.64
CA THR A 203 29.51 2.47 -29.97
C THR A 203 28.16 3.19 -30.03
N ALA A 204 27.07 2.44 -30.00
CA ALA A 204 25.71 2.99 -30.07
C ALA A 204 25.38 3.98 -28.92
N ASP A 205 24.36 4.80 -29.17
CA ASP A 205 23.59 5.57 -28.18
C ASP A 205 24.43 6.57 -27.36
N GLN A 206 25.45 7.15 -27.99
CA GLN A 206 26.31 8.15 -27.38
C GLN A 206 25.68 9.55 -27.46
N GLN A 207 25.63 10.22 -26.31
CA GLN A 207 24.95 11.50 -26.11
C GLN A 207 25.95 12.62 -25.83
N ASN A 208 25.69 13.82 -26.34
CA ASN A 208 26.46 15.05 -26.09
C ASN A 208 27.99 14.88 -26.28
N ILE A 209 28.42 14.13 -27.30
CA ILE A 209 29.85 13.88 -27.60
C ILE A 209 30.39 14.89 -28.62
N GLY A 210 31.71 14.93 -28.83
CA GLY A 210 32.31 15.80 -29.85
C GLY A 210 32.06 15.29 -31.28
N PHE A 211 31.50 16.15 -32.13
CA PHE A 211 31.05 15.81 -33.50
C PHE A 211 32.10 15.13 -34.41
N THR A 212 31.68 14.08 -35.10
CA THR A 212 32.42 13.34 -36.13
C THR A 212 31.67 13.35 -37.48
N ASN A 213 32.39 13.55 -38.58
CA ASN A 213 31.79 13.76 -39.90
C ASN A 213 31.44 12.43 -40.60
N ASP A 214 30.42 11.74 -40.09
CA ASP A 214 29.91 10.49 -40.63
C ASP A 214 28.51 10.64 -41.25
N ALA A 215 28.11 9.64 -42.04
CA ALA A 215 26.78 9.62 -42.66
C ALA A 215 25.71 9.25 -41.61
N GLY A 216 24.79 10.17 -41.35
CA GLY A 216 23.64 9.97 -40.45
C GLY A 216 23.68 10.77 -39.14
N SER A 217 24.75 11.51 -38.85
CA SER A 217 24.90 12.29 -37.60
C SER A 217 23.81 13.36 -37.38
N VAL A 218 23.44 13.57 -36.12
CA VAL A 218 22.63 14.71 -35.64
C VAL A 218 23.51 15.56 -34.74
N PHE A 219 23.72 16.82 -35.09
CA PHE A 219 24.76 17.65 -34.44
C PHE A 219 24.41 19.15 -34.39
N THR A 220 24.93 19.84 -33.36
CA THR A 220 24.79 21.29 -33.20
C THR A 220 25.59 22.05 -34.24
N ASN A 221 25.00 23.10 -34.82
CA ASN A 221 25.72 24.16 -35.49
C ASN A 221 25.62 25.42 -34.62
N ASN A 222 26.74 26.09 -34.34
CA ASN A 222 26.66 27.31 -33.55
C ASN A 222 25.90 28.40 -34.31
N ILE A 223 25.14 29.21 -33.59
CA ILE A 223 24.49 30.40 -34.16
C ILE A 223 25.60 31.44 -34.40
N PRO A 224 25.67 32.09 -35.57
CA PRO A 224 26.66 33.14 -35.78
C PRO A 224 26.37 34.34 -34.87
N ASP A 225 27.40 34.80 -34.15
CA ASP A 225 27.35 35.75 -33.04
C ASP A 225 26.38 36.93 -33.28
N GLY A 226 25.42 37.13 -32.37
CA GLY A 226 24.46 38.24 -32.38
C GLY A 226 23.21 38.05 -33.25
N ASN A 227 22.99 36.87 -33.84
CA ASN A 227 21.79 36.59 -34.65
C ASN A 227 20.58 36.06 -33.86
N ALA A 228 20.70 35.77 -32.55
CA ALA A 228 19.61 35.25 -31.72
C ALA A 228 19.49 35.97 -30.37
N THR A 229 18.32 35.85 -29.71
CA THR A 229 18.08 36.42 -28.38
C THR A 229 18.32 35.39 -27.28
N GLY A 230 19.25 35.70 -26.37
CA GLY A 230 19.67 34.81 -25.28
C GLY A 230 20.96 34.04 -25.53
N GLU A 231 21.65 34.32 -26.63
CA GLU A 231 22.96 33.74 -27.00
C GLU A 231 24.12 34.42 -26.25
N ALA A 232 25.03 33.61 -25.71
CA ALA A 232 26.20 34.02 -24.95
C ALA A 232 27.47 34.05 -25.82
N ALA A 233 27.59 35.11 -26.62
CA ALA A 233 28.70 35.48 -27.52
C ALA A 233 29.93 34.54 -27.54
N GLY A 234 29.91 33.57 -28.45
CA GLY A 234 31.06 32.73 -28.79
C GLY A 234 30.69 31.28 -29.10
N ASN A 235 31.69 30.45 -29.41
CA ASN A 235 31.46 29.00 -29.54
C ASN A 235 31.38 28.35 -28.13
N PRO A 236 30.39 27.48 -27.86
CA PRO A 236 30.26 26.79 -26.57
C PRO A 236 31.54 26.10 -26.12
N VAL A 237 31.81 26.14 -24.81
CA VAL A 237 33.10 25.73 -24.21
C VAL A 237 33.49 24.25 -24.43
N ASN A 238 32.55 23.41 -24.87
CA ASN A 238 32.76 22.00 -25.19
C ASN A 238 32.68 21.68 -26.71
N GLY A 239 32.55 22.68 -27.59
CA GLY A 239 32.58 22.53 -29.05
C GLY A 239 31.25 22.08 -29.66
N GLN A 240 31.24 21.76 -30.96
CA GLN A 240 30.06 21.16 -31.60
C GLN A 240 29.79 19.78 -31.02
N ARG A 241 28.53 19.54 -30.65
CA ARG A 241 28.08 18.31 -30.00
C ARG A 241 27.19 17.52 -30.93
N GLU A 242 27.44 16.22 -31.02
CA GLU A 242 26.55 15.28 -31.67
C GLU A 242 25.96 14.29 -30.68
N ALA A 243 24.83 13.71 -31.07
CA ALA A 243 24.20 12.64 -30.35
C ALA A 243 23.57 11.64 -31.32
N MET A 244 23.54 10.38 -30.89
CA MET A 244 22.78 9.30 -31.49
C MET A 244 21.91 8.69 -30.42
N ASP A 245 20.68 8.34 -30.79
CA ASP A 245 19.84 7.50 -29.93
C ASP A 245 19.13 6.45 -30.77
N THR A 246 18.94 5.28 -30.16
CA THR A 246 18.22 4.15 -30.74
C THR A 246 16.89 4.00 -30.03
N SER A 247 15.82 3.90 -30.81
CA SER A 247 14.49 3.66 -30.26
C SER A 247 14.46 2.38 -29.43
N GLN A 248 13.55 2.36 -28.47
CA GLN A 248 13.07 1.11 -27.90
C GLN A 248 12.66 0.15 -29.02
N VAL A 249 12.79 -1.16 -28.75
CA VAL A 249 12.38 -2.21 -29.70
C VAL A 249 10.88 -2.13 -29.92
N ILE A 250 10.48 -2.00 -31.18
CA ILE A 250 9.07 -2.04 -31.62
C ILE A 250 8.75 -3.49 -31.96
N THR A 251 7.66 -4.04 -31.43
CA THR A 251 7.37 -5.48 -31.44
C THR A 251 5.89 -5.76 -31.75
N VAL A 252 5.56 -6.65 -32.69
CA VAL A 252 4.15 -6.88 -33.08
C VAL A 252 3.37 -7.76 -32.08
N GLY A 253 2.07 -7.49 -31.90
CA GLY A 253 1.22 -8.01 -30.80
C GLY A 253 0.41 -9.31 -30.99
N ALA A 254 -0.67 -9.31 -31.81
CA ALA A 254 -1.94 -9.94 -31.39
C ALA A 254 -2.23 -11.47 -31.56
N ARG A 255 -3.15 -12.01 -30.74
CA ARG A 255 -3.77 -13.37 -30.84
C ARG A 255 -5.31 -13.44 -30.61
N LEU A 256 -5.90 -14.63 -30.39
CA LEU A 256 -7.31 -14.82 -29.96
C LEU A 256 -7.40 -15.22 -28.48
N GLN A 257 -8.48 -14.81 -27.78
CA GLN A 257 -8.73 -15.16 -26.37
C GLN A 257 -10.23 -15.09 -26.02
N SER A 258 -10.76 -16.06 -25.25
CA SER A 258 -12.08 -15.96 -24.60
C SER A 258 -11.94 -15.29 -23.23
N PHE A 259 -12.98 -14.58 -22.82
CA PHE A 259 -13.03 -13.84 -21.57
C PHE A 259 -14.29 -14.27 -20.79
N ALA A 260 -14.11 -14.93 -19.65
CA ALA A 260 -15.18 -15.46 -18.82
C ALA A 260 -15.03 -14.96 -17.38
N THR A 261 -16.16 -14.74 -16.71
CA THR A 261 -16.27 -14.31 -15.31
C THR A 261 -17.26 -15.20 -14.56
N ILE A 262 -16.87 -15.85 -13.48
CA ILE A 262 -17.77 -16.53 -12.52
C ILE A 262 -18.14 -15.55 -11.41
N LEU A 263 -19.39 -15.62 -10.93
CA LEU A 263 -19.95 -14.67 -9.98
C LEU A 263 -20.59 -15.43 -8.81
N LEU A 264 -20.33 -14.98 -7.58
CA LEU A 264 -20.70 -15.63 -6.33
C LEU A 264 -21.44 -14.65 -5.40
N ALA A 265 -22.32 -15.17 -4.53
CA ALA A 265 -23.06 -14.44 -3.51
C ALA A 265 -23.39 -15.35 -2.32
N ARG A 266 -23.83 -14.77 -1.19
CA ARG A 266 -24.03 -15.48 0.09
C ARG A 266 -25.30 -15.06 0.84
N ASP A 267 -25.76 -15.89 1.77
CA ASP A 267 -26.88 -15.68 2.70
C ASP A 267 -26.58 -16.40 4.04
N TYR A 268 -27.01 -15.84 5.19
CA TYR A 268 -26.60 -16.28 6.54
C TYR A 268 -27.77 -16.24 7.55
N GLN A 269 -27.79 -17.21 8.48
CA GLN A 269 -28.86 -17.37 9.48
C GLN A 269 -28.29 -17.77 10.85
N ASN A 270 -28.72 -17.06 11.90
CA ASN A 270 -28.30 -17.19 13.31
C ASN A 270 -29.16 -18.23 14.08
N GLY A 271 -28.51 -19.07 14.89
CA GLY A 271 -29.13 -20.09 15.75
C GLY A 271 -29.93 -19.57 16.96
N ASN A 272 -29.61 -18.37 17.47
CA ASN A 272 -30.21 -17.68 18.63
C ASN A 272 -29.84 -18.28 20.01
N THR A 273 -28.71 -18.96 20.15
CA THR A 273 -28.18 -19.46 21.42
C THR A 273 -27.03 -18.55 21.91
N PRO A 274 -27.22 -17.70 22.94
CA PRO A 274 -26.20 -16.71 23.31
C PRO A 274 -24.84 -17.32 23.68
N GLY A 275 -23.84 -17.11 22.83
CA GLY A 275 -22.46 -17.60 23.02
C GLY A 275 -22.17 -19.00 22.48
N ASP A 276 -23.13 -19.70 21.90
CA ASP A 276 -22.89 -20.91 21.09
C ASP A 276 -23.10 -20.55 19.61
N VAL A 277 -22.14 -20.92 18.76
CA VAL A 277 -22.16 -20.62 17.31
C VAL A 277 -22.30 -21.90 16.46
N SER A 278 -22.56 -23.04 17.10
CA SER A 278 -22.60 -24.35 16.44
C SER A 278 -23.97 -24.71 15.85
N ASP A 279 -24.98 -23.85 15.98
CA ASP A 279 -26.32 -23.98 15.38
C ASP A 279 -26.60 -23.06 14.17
N ASP A 280 -25.62 -22.22 13.79
CA ASP A 280 -25.63 -21.28 12.64
C ASP A 280 -25.60 -21.95 11.23
N ARG A 281 -25.98 -21.19 10.19
CA ARG A 281 -26.11 -21.67 8.79
C ARG A 281 -25.68 -20.63 7.74
N ILE A 282 -25.04 -21.09 6.65
CA ILE A 282 -24.65 -20.25 5.50
C ILE A 282 -25.06 -20.91 4.18
N THR A 283 -25.58 -20.13 3.21
CA THR A 283 -25.92 -20.57 1.85
C THR A 283 -25.18 -19.73 0.80
N TYR A 284 -24.69 -20.36 -0.27
CA TYR A 284 -24.01 -19.71 -1.40
C TYR A 284 -24.83 -19.80 -2.69
N ASN A 285 -24.79 -18.77 -3.54
CA ASN A 285 -25.51 -18.67 -4.82
C ASN A 285 -24.55 -18.24 -5.95
N LEU A 286 -24.64 -18.84 -7.14
CA LEU A 286 -23.70 -18.56 -8.26
C LEU A 286 -24.35 -18.15 -9.59
N ALA A 287 -23.55 -17.49 -10.43
CA ALA A 287 -23.81 -17.13 -11.83
C ALA A 287 -22.52 -17.13 -12.67
N ALA A 288 -22.62 -17.11 -14.01
CA ALA A 288 -21.47 -17.05 -14.92
C ALA A 288 -21.75 -16.11 -16.10
N ARG A 289 -20.76 -15.32 -16.54
CA ARG A 289 -20.83 -14.34 -17.64
C ARG A 289 -19.68 -14.53 -18.63
N ILE A 290 -19.93 -14.36 -19.93
CA ILE A 290 -18.88 -14.40 -20.97
C ILE A 290 -18.86 -13.06 -21.70
N GLU A 291 -17.68 -12.42 -21.75
CA GLU A 291 -17.54 -11.04 -22.19
C GLU A 291 -17.46 -10.85 -23.71
N ARG A 292 -17.59 -9.59 -24.12
CA ARG A 292 -17.54 -9.14 -25.52
C ARG A 292 -16.45 -8.10 -25.79
N ASP A 293 -16.19 -7.22 -24.81
CA ASP A 293 -15.24 -6.13 -24.94
C ASP A 293 -13.91 -6.50 -24.23
N LEU A 294 -12.80 -5.85 -24.59
CA LEU A 294 -11.47 -6.20 -24.07
C LEU A 294 -11.20 -5.59 -22.69
N PRO A 295 -10.51 -6.31 -21.77
CA PRO A 295 -10.04 -5.75 -20.51
C PRO A 295 -9.04 -4.60 -20.69
N THR A 296 -9.00 -3.69 -19.72
CA THR A 296 -8.11 -2.52 -19.76
C THR A 296 -6.63 -2.93 -19.76
N GLY A 297 -5.81 -2.27 -20.60
CA GLY A 297 -4.39 -2.56 -20.72
C GLY A 297 -4.04 -3.79 -21.56
N ILE A 298 -5.02 -4.63 -21.90
CA ILE A 298 -4.86 -5.76 -22.81
C ILE A 298 -4.98 -5.26 -24.26
N THR A 299 -3.84 -4.91 -24.86
CA THR A 299 -3.69 -4.92 -26.32
C THR A 299 -3.55 -6.37 -26.81
N ASP A 300 -3.23 -6.57 -28.08
CA ASP A 300 -2.71 -7.84 -28.58
C ASP A 300 -3.71 -9.03 -28.55
N VAL A 301 -5.04 -8.80 -28.60
CA VAL A 301 -6.05 -9.89 -28.72
C VAL A 301 -7.41 -9.51 -29.31
N VAL A 302 -8.22 -10.53 -29.66
CA VAL A 302 -9.65 -10.42 -29.97
C VAL A 302 -10.51 -11.39 -29.10
N PRO A 303 -11.63 -10.93 -28.49
CA PRO A 303 -12.57 -11.74 -27.68
C PRO A 303 -13.31 -12.88 -28.42
N THR A 304 -13.69 -13.94 -27.71
CA THR A 304 -14.56 -15.04 -28.20
C THR A 304 -15.34 -15.76 -27.07
N ALA A 305 -16.07 -16.83 -27.40
CA ALA A 305 -16.95 -17.60 -26.52
C ALA A 305 -16.23 -18.72 -25.72
N LEU A 306 -16.85 -19.16 -24.61
CA LEU A 306 -16.33 -20.22 -23.74
C LEU A 306 -16.87 -21.61 -24.13
N CYS A 307 -15.99 -22.56 -24.35
CA CYS A 307 -16.32 -23.96 -24.66
C CYS A 307 -15.72 -24.95 -23.64
N GLN A 308 -16.04 -26.24 -23.79
CA GLN A 308 -15.68 -27.30 -22.83
C GLN A 308 -14.15 -27.51 -22.70
N THR A 309 -13.72 -28.00 -21.53
CA THR A 309 -12.39 -28.59 -21.28
C THR A 309 -12.55 -29.99 -20.65
N GLU A 310 -11.45 -30.73 -20.44
CA GLU A 310 -11.49 -32.08 -19.86
C GLU A 310 -11.68 -32.06 -18.33
N VAL A 311 -12.56 -32.93 -17.81
CA VAL A 311 -12.78 -33.18 -16.36
C VAL A 311 -13.01 -34.68 -16.09
N THR A 312 -12.82 -35.13 -14.85
CA THR A 312 -13.05 -36.55 -14.46
C THR A 312 -14.39 -36.74 -13.72
N LEU A 313 -15.31 -37.53 -14.29
CA LEU A 313 -16.61 -37.87 -13.71
C LEU A 313 -16.77 -39.40 -13.59
N GLU A 314 -17.09 -39.89 -12.40
CA GLU A 314 -17.23 -41.33 -12.07
C GLU A 314 -16.02 -42.17 -12.53
N GLY A 315 -14.82 -41.59 -12.45
CA GLY A 315 -13.56 -42.21 -12.90
C GLY A 315 -13.28 -42.16 -14.41
N LEU A 316 -14.03 -41.36 -15.18
CA LEU A 316 -13.89 -41.22 -16.64
C LEU A 316 -13.65 -39.77 -17.07
N ASN A 317 -12.69 -39.56 -17.97
CA ASN A 317 -12.44 -38.27 -18.61
C ASN A 317 -13.60 -37.92 -19.57
N VAL A 318 -14.17 -36.72 -19.41
CA VAL A 318 -15.24 -36.17 -20.26
C VAL A 318 -15.04 -34.67 -20.49
N ASN A 319 -15.39 -34.17 -21.68
CA ASN A 319 -15.34 -32.74 -21.94
C ASN A 319 -16.61 -32.05 -21.42
N ARG A 320 -16.44 -31.07 -20.51
CA ARG A 320 -17.51 -30.26 -19.91
C ARG A 320 -17.09 -28.80 -19.75
N VAL A 321 -18.06 -27.91 -19.62
CA VAL A 321 -17.87 -26.68 -18.83
C VAL A 321 -18.14 -27.08 -17.38
N LEU A 322 -17.21 -26.77 -16.48
CA LEU A 322 -17.33 -27.01 -15.05
C LEU A 322 -17.49 -25.67 -14.34
N VAL A 323 -18.51 -25.56 -13.50
CA VAL A 323 -18.55 -24.60 -12.38
C VAL A 323 -18.37 -25.42 -11.10
N SER A 324 -17.39 -25.08 -10.29
CA SER A 324 -17.06 -25.82 -9.06
C SER A 324 -16.85 -24.90 -7.88
N ASP A 325 -17.20 -25.37 -6.70
CA ASP A 325 -17.09 -24.62 -5.46
C ASP A 325 -16.58 -25.53 -4.33
N ALA A 326 -15.72 -25.00 -3.47
CA ALA A 326 -15.19 -25.76 -2.35
C ALA A 326 -16.23 -25.86 -1.22
N ILE A 327 -16.06 -26.84 -0.33
CA ILE A 327 -16.56 -26.65 1.03
C ILE A 327 -15.57 -25.67 1.71
N PRO A 328 -16.02 -24.60 2.38
CA PRO A 328 -15.15 -23.70 3.14
C PRO A 328 -14.36 -24.40 4.26
N ALA A 329 -13.40 -23.68 4.86
CA ALA A 329 -12.81 -24.10 6.13
C ALA A 329 -13.86 -24.12 7.26
N ASP A 330 -13.56 -24.83 8.35
CA ASP A 330 -14.32 -24.88 9.61
C ASP A 330 -15.83 -25.13 9.51
N THR A 331 -16.26 -25.74 8.41
CA THR A 331 -17.66 -26.11 8.14
C THR A 331 -17.80 -27.53 7.61
N VAL A 332 -19.02 -28.04 7.66
CA VAL A 332 -19.47 -29.27 7.01
C VAL A 332 -20.67 -28.97 6.10
N LEU A 333 -20.84 -29.76 5.04
CA LEU A 333 -22.02 -29.63 4.17
C LEU A 333 -23.29 -29.96 4.98
N SER A 334 -24.26 -29.05 4.99
CA SER A 334 -25.51 -29.25 5.74
C SER A 334 -26.28 -30.48 5.27
N SER A 335 -27.24 -30.94 6.06
CA SER A 335 -28.09 -32.10 5.70
C SER A 335 -28.99 -31.90 4.46
N ALA A 336 -29.02 -30.70 3.87
CA ALA A 336 -29.71 -30.40 2.62
C ALA A 336 -28.92 -30.83 1.37
N ASN A 337 -29.58 -30.79 0.20
CA ASN A 337 -28.96 -31.02 -1.11
C ASN A 337 -28.78 -29.69 -1.88
N PRO A 338 -27.70 -29.53 -2.67
CA PRO A 338 -27.53 -28.42 -3.61
C PRO A 338 -28.60 -28.34 -4.71
N ILE A 339 -28.67 -27.18 -5.37
CA ILE A 339 -29.65 -26.83 -6.41
C ILE A 339 -28.91 -26.34 -7.66
N ALA A 340 -29.42 -26.70 -8.85
CA ALA A 340 -28.86 -26.31 -10.16
C ALA A 340 -29.87 -25.51 -11.01
N PRO A 341 -29.41 -24.78 -12.05
CA PRO A 341 -30.26 -23.93 -12.87
C PRO A 341 -31.48 -24.62 -13.48
N VAL A 342 -32.61 -23.90 -13.47
CA VAL A 342 -33.93 -24.39 -13.90
C VAL A 342 -34.06 -24.65 -15.41
N ASP A 343 -33.00 -24.46 -16.20
CA ASP A 343 -32.97 -24.82 -17.62
C ASP A 343 -32.79 -26.33 -17.85
N GLY A 344 -32.38 -27.09 -16.82
CA GLY A 344 -32.20 -28.54 -16.88
C GLY A 344 -30.98 -29.01 -17.68
N THR A 345 -30.00 -28.12 -17.94
CA THR A 345 -28.76 -28.43 -18.68
C THR A 345 -27.53 -28.65 -17.80
N TRP A 346 -27.74 -28.77 -16.48
CA TRP A 346 -26.69 -28.87 -15.46
C TRP A 346 -26.92 -30.02 -14.48
N ASP A 347 -25.93 -30.90 -14.32
CA ASP A 347 -25.92 -31.97 -13.32
C ASP A 347 -25.15 -31.54 -12.05
N VAL A 348 -25.70 -31.84 -10.86
CA VAL A 348 -25.04 -31.63 -9.55
C VAL A 348 -24.09 -32.79 -9.23
N VAL A 349 -22.86 -32.47 -8.81
CA VAL A 349 -21.83 -33.46 -8.42
C VAL A 349 -21.10 -33.07 -7.13
N TYR A 350 -20.47 -34.06 -6.51
CA TYR A 350 -19.69 -33.97 -5.27
C TYR A 350 -18.32 -34.63 -5.47
N THR A 351 -17.33 -34.22 -4.68
CA THR A 351 -16.06 -34.98 -4.56
C THR A 351 -15.60 -35.11 -3.11
N THR A 352 -14.80 -36.14 -2.87
CA THR A 352 -13.98 -36.34 -1.66
C THR A 352 -12.48 -36.35 -2.01
N SER A 353 -12.11 -35.92 -3.23
CA SER A 353 -10.70 -35.72 -3.62
C SER A 353 -10.07 -34.69 -2.68
N ALA A 354 -8.82 -34.94 -2.27
CA ALA A 354 -8.09 -34.04 -1.39
C ALA A 354 -7.94 -32.63 -2.01
N LEU A 355 -7.89 -31.62 -1.14
CA LEU A 355 -7.69 -30.19 -1.50
C LEU A 355 -6.21 -29.89 -1.82
N THR A 356 -5.59 -30.82 -2.53
CA THR A 356 -4.29 -30.77 -3.21
C THR A 356 -4.43 -31.27 -4.65
N ILE A 357 -5.65 -31.35 -5.16
CA ILE A 357 -6.02 -31.75 -6.53
C ILE A 357 -6.93 -30.63 -7.08
N PRO A 358 -6.57 -30.01 -8.22
CA PRO A 358 -7.41 -29.01 -8.91
C PRO A 358 -8.83 -29.49 -9.18
N ALA A 359 -9.80 -28.57 -9.19
CA ALA A 359 -11.21 -28.93 -9.39
C ALA A 359 -11.50 -29.58 -10.76
N ASN A 360 -10.80 -29.17 -11.82
CA ASN A 360 -10.85 -29.83 -13.14
C ASN A 360 -10.15 -31.22 -13.17
N GLN A 361 -9.26 -31.52 -12.22
CA GLN A 361 -8.56 -32.80 -12.09
C GLN A 361 -9.16 -33.72 -11.00
N ALA A 362 -10.09 -33.21 -10.19
CA ALA A 362 -10.76 -33.97 -9.14
C ALA A 362 -11.69 -35.04 -9.74
N ASN A 363 -11.89 -36.15 -9.01
CA ASN A 363 -12.84 -37.18 -9.40
C ASN A 363 -14.23 -36.85 -8.86
N TRP A 364 -15.13 -36.44 -9.74
CA TRP A 364 -16.50 -36.05 -9.40
C TRP A 364 -17.45 -37.25 -9.39
N THR A 365 -18.49 -37.18 -8.55
CA THR A 365 -19.51 -38.23 -8.40
C THR A 365 -20.90 -37.62 -8.27
N ALA A 366 -21.93 -38.27 -8.82
CA ALA A 366 -23.32 -37.78 -8.75
C ALA A 366 -24.05 -38.18 -7.45
N THR A 367 -23.43 -38.99 -6.59
CA THR A 367 -24.04 -39.50 -5.35
C THR A 367 -23.46 -38.79 -4.13
N ARG A 368 -24.29 -38.09 -3.34
CA ARG A 368 -23.87 -37.41 -2.11
C ARG A 368 -23.29 -38.42 -1.08
N PRO A 369 -22.06 -38.22 -0.58
CA PRO A 369 -21.52 -39.02 0.52
C PRO A 369 -22.38 -38.92 1.80
N THR A 370 -22.36 -39.98 2.62
CA THR A 370 -23.17 -40.08 3.84
C THR A 370 -22.62 -39.28 5.03
N ASP A 371 -21.31 -39.09 5.08
CA ASP A 371 -20.63 -38.28 6.10
C ASP A 371 -20.27 -36.92 5.50
N SER A 372 -20.98 -35.87 5.93
CA SER A 372 -20.76 -34.51 5.45
C SER A 372 -19.34 -33.97 5.70
N SER A 373 -18.61 -34.50 6.68
CA SER A 373 -17.23 -34.08 6.96
C SER A 373 -16.21 -34.58 5.94
N THR A 374 -16.60 -35.55 5.10
CA THR A 374 -15.73 -36.13 4.05
C THR A 374 -15.86 -35.47 2.68
N ILE A 375 -16.85 -34.57 2.51
CA ILE A 375 -17.11 -33.86 1.24
C ILE A 375 -16.16 -32.66 1.15
N THR A 376 -15.42 -32.55 0.04
CA THR A 376 -14.43 -31.47 -0.15
C THR A 376 -14.87 -30.39 -1.15
N ARG A 377 -15.69 -30.73 -2.14
CA ARG A 377 -16.27 -29.79 -3.12
C ARG A 377 -17.67 -30.19 -3.59
N VAL A 378 -18.43 -29.20 -4.06
CA VAL A 378 -19.65 -29.32 -4.87
C VAL A 378 -19.35 -28.81 -6.29
N GLY A 379 -20.04 -29.31 -7.31
CA GLY A 379 -19.84 -28.87 -8.68
C GLY A 379 -21.07 -29.05 -9.56
N TYR A 380 -21.04 -28.39 -10.71
CA TYR A 380 -22.09 -28.35 -11.71
C TYR A 380 -21.48 -28.52 -13.10
N LEU A 381 -21.98 -29.49 -13.88
CA LEU A 381 -21.42 -29.86 -15.18
C LEU A 381 -22.40 -29.58 -16.32
N ARG A 382 -21.89 -28.98 -17.41
CA ARG A 382 -22.61 -28.73 -18.67
C ARG A 382 -21.84 -29.22 -19.89
N ASP A 383 -22.54 -29.73 -20.89
CA ASP A 383 -21.97 -30.40 -22.06
C ASP A 383 -21.87 -29.54 -23.34
N THR A 384 -22.20 -28.25 -23.26
CA THR A 384 -22.29 -27.30 -24.40
C THR A 384 -21.60 -25.97 -24.11
N CYS A 385 -21.09 -25.31 -25.15
CA CYS A 385 -20.46 -23.98 -25.05
C CYS A 385 -21.43 -22.88 -24.59
N ILE A 386 -20.89 -21.83 -23.99
CA ILE A 386 -21.60 -20.62 -23.54
C ILE A 386 -21.19 -19.45 -24.46
N PRO A 387 -22.12 -18.79 -25.18
CA PRO A 387 -21.79 -17.71 -26.10
C PRO A 387 -21.18 -16.47 -25.41
N THR A 388 -20.29 -15.76 -26.12
CA THR A 388 -19.91 -14.37 -25.77
C THR A 388 -21.16 -13.47 -25.67
N ASN A 389 -21.12 -12.48 -24.78
CA ASN A 389 -22.23 -11.60 -24.43
C ASN A 389 -23.45 -12.38 -23.87
N SER A 390 -23.23 -13.25 -22.87
CA SER A 390 -24.30 -13.99 -22.20
C SER A 390 -24.07 -14.19 -20.69
N THR A 391 -25.13 -14.55 -19.95
CA THR A 391 -25.11 -14.76 -18.50
C THR A 391 -26.03 -15.93 -18.10
N VAL A 392 -25.59 -16.77 -17.15
CA VAL A 392 -26.31 -17.95 -16.62
C VAL A 392 -26.42 -17.81 -15.09
N THR A 393 -27.55 -18.21 -14.49
CA THR A 393 -27.81 -18.07 -13.04
C THR A 393 -28.54 -19.29 -12.47
N GLY A 394 -28.45 -19.50 -11.14
CA GLY A 394 -29.35 -20.41 -10.41
C GLY A 394 -28.71 -21.65 -9.78
N PHE A 395 -27.42 -21.59 -9.43
CA PHE A 395 -26.71 -22.64 -8.67
C PHE A 395 -26.69 -22.29 -7.16
N SER A 396 -26.87 -23.24 -6.23
CA SER A 396 -26.72 -22.95 -4.78
C SER A 396 -26.52 -24.17 -3.85
N PHE A 397 -25.92 -23.96 -2.67
CA PHE A 397 -25.75 -24.98 -1.60
C PHE A 397 -25.57 -24.35 -0.19
N THR A 398 -25.70 -25.16 0.88
CA THR A 398 -25.73 -24.70 2.29
C THR A 398 -24.79 -25.50 3.22
N VAL A 399 -24.10 -24.82 4.14
CA VAL A 399 -23.13 -25.37 5.11
C VAL A 399 -23.45 -24.98 6.57
N GLU A 400 -22.87 -25.72 7.53
CA GLU A 400 -23.02 -25.59 8.99
C GLU A 400 -21.61 -25.60 9.66
N PRO A 401 -21.34 -24.83 10.74
CA PRO A 401 -20.03 -24.82 11.43
C PRO A 401 -19.65 -26.13 12.14
N VAL A 402 -18.35 -26.30 12.45
CA VAL A 402 -17.85 -27.46 13.23
C VAL A 402 -17.94 -27.27 14.74
N THR A 403 -18.09 -28.35 15.51
CA THR A 403 -18.07 -28.29 16.99
C THR A 403 -16.72 -27.78 17.52
N GLY A 404 -16.74 -26.76 18.37
CA GLY A 404 -15.53 -26.09 18.88
C GLY A 404 -14.98 -25.00 17.96
N PHE A 405 -15.68 -24.71 16.85
CA PHE A 405 -15.60 -23.41 16.19
C PHE A 405 -16.14 -22.34 17.14
N ASN A 406 -15.43 -21.23 17.24
CA ASN A 406 -15.78 -20.09 18.09
C ASN A 406 -16.06 -18.85 17.23
N GLY A 407 -16.55 -19.05 16.00
CA GLY A 407 -16.70 -18.04 14.96
C GLY A 407 -15.48 -17.98 14.02
N GLY A 408 -15.68 -17.48 12.80
CA GLY A 408 -14.77 -17.64 11.66
C GLY A 408 -15.28 -16.95 10.40
N ARG A 409 -14.38 -16.54 9.46
CA ARG A 409 -14.75 -16.09 8.10
C ARG A 409 -14.78 -17.37 7.32
N ILE A 410 -15.99 -17.80 7.04
CA ILE A 410 -16.25 -18.95 6.21
C ILE A 410 -16.16 -18.43 4.78
N VAL A 411 -14.92 -18.44 4.30
CA VAL A 411 -14.50 -17.89 3.01
C VAL A 411 -14.68 -18.90 1.90
N ASN A 412 -15.11 -18.41 0.75
CA ASN A 412 -15.44 -19.28 -0.37
C ASN A 412 -15.06 -18.65 -1.71
N ILE A 413 -14.73 -19.50 -2.68
CA ILE A 413 -14.28 -19.09 -4.01
C ILE A 413 -14.81 -20.09 -5.03
N ALA A 414 -15.58 -19.61 -6.00
CA ALA A 414 -16.06 -20.43 -7.10
C ALA A 414 -15.07 -20.35 -8.26
N GLN A 415 -14.95 -21.45 -9.01
CA GLN A 415 -14.06 -21.57 -10.16
C GLN A 415 -14.86 -22.00 -11.39
N ILE A 416 -14.56 -21.41 -12.55
CA ILE A 416 -15.08 -21.86 -13.86
C ILE A 416 -13.95 -22.32 -14.79
N PHE A 417 -14.22 -23.38 -15.55
CA PHE A 417 -13.25 -23.99 -16.46
C PHE A 417 -13.82 -24.19 -17.86
N GLY A 418 -13.04 -23.79 -18.87
CA GLY A 418 -13.29 -24.07 -20.27
C GLY A 418 -12.08 -23.76 -21.16
N GLN A 419 -12.33 -23.51 -22.45
CA GLN A 419 -11.32 -23.10 -23.44
C GLN A 419 -11.93 -22.13 -24.46
N SER A 420 -11.10 -21.27 -25.07
CA SER A 420 -11.51 -20.40 -26.19
C SER A 420 -11.78 -21.19 -27.49
N THR A 421 -11.29 -22.43 -27.56
CA THR A 421 -11.57 -23.43 -28.59
C THR A 421 -11.28 -24.82 -27.99
N PRO A 422 -12.18 -25.82 -28.09
CA PRO A 422 -11.93 -27.15 -27.56
C PRO A 422 -10.68 -27.82 -28.15
N GLY A 423 -9.81 -28.34 -27.29
CA GLY A 423 -8.62 -29.08 -27.71
C GLY A 423 -7.74 -29.50 -26.54
N THR A 424 -6.53 -29.99 -26.82
CA THR A 424 -5.51 -30.14 -25.79
C THR A 424 -5.03 -28.75 -25.33
N PRO A 425 -4.90 -28.49 -24.02
CA PRO A 425 -4.27 -27.27 -23.52
C PRO A 425 -2.90 -27.00 -24.14
N VAL A 426 -2.69 -25.77 -24.60
CA VAL A 426 -1.38 -25.24 -25.01
C VAL A 426 -1.32 -23.75 -24.68
N THR A 427 -0.39 -23.36 -23.80
CA THR A 427 -0.07 -21.97 -23.41
C THR A 427 -0.01 -21.00 -24.59
N ASP A 428 -0.52 -19.77 -24.41
CA ASP A 428 -0.46 -18.67 -25.38
C ASP A 428 -1.16 -18.95 -26.74
N THR A 429 -2.07 -19.94 -26.78
CA THR A 429 -2.90 -20.29 -27.95
C THR A 429 -4.41 -20.26 -27.63
N ALA A 430 -5.26 -20.38 -28.67
CA ALA A 430 -6.72 -20.46 -28.48
C ALA A 430 -7.21 -21.74 -27.75
N THR A 431 -6.38 -22.77 -27.57
CA THR A 431 -6.71 -23.95 -26.75
C THR A 431 -6.14 -23.87 -25.33
N GLN A 432 -5.46 -22.78 -24.97
CA GLN A 432 -5.14 -22.46 -23.57
C GLN A 432 -6.40 -22.52 -22.72
N ILE A 433 -6.26 -22.98 -21.47
CA ILE A 433 -7.39 -23.05 -20.54
C ILE A 433 -7.93 -21.64 -20.29
N VAL A 434 -9.25 -21.51 -20.34
CA VAL A 434 -9.95 -20.36 -19.79
C VAL A 434 -10.31 -20.74 -18.36
N TYR A 435 -9.68 -20.05 -17.43
CA TYR A 435 -9.80 -20.23 -16.00
C TYR A 435 -10.14 -18.88 -15.40
N ASP A 436 -11.05 -18.88 -14.44
CA ASP A 436 -11.52 -17.68 -13.78
C ASP A 436 -12.08 -18.04 -12.40
N GLU A 437 -11.92 -17.12 -11.44
CA GLU A 437 -12.34 -17.25 -10.05
C GLU A 437 -13.35 -16.15 -9.70
N SER A 438 -14.19 -16.36 -8.69
CA SER A 438 -15.28 -15.43 -8.34
C SER A 438 -14.79 -14.10 -7.77
N GLY A 439 -15.71 -13.18 -7.42
CA GLY A 439 -15.44 -12.09 -6.50
C GLY A 439 -15.14 -10.73 -7.13
N ASP A 440 -14.85 -10.67 -8.44
CA ASP A 440 -14.70 -9.42 -9.18
C ASP A 440 -15.43 -9.41 -10.54
N GLN A 441 -15.08 -8.45 -11.40
CA GLN A 441 -15.64 -8.26 -12.75
C GLN A 441 -14.60 -8.47 -13.87
N ASP A 442 -13.34 -8.78 -13.54
CA ASP A 442 -12.21 -8.89 -14.46
C ASP A 442 -12.12 -10.32 -15.03
N PRO A 443 -12.46 -10.53 -16.32
CA PRO A 443 -12.50 -11.88 -16.87
C PRO A 443 -11.11 -12.54 -16.96
N ASN A 444 -11.10 -13.83 -16.67
CA ASN A 444 -9.93 -14.71 -16.60
C ASN A 444 -8.99 -14.40 -15.41
N ASN A 445 -9.52 -14.19 -14.21
CA ASN A 445 -8.74 -14.01 -12.97
C ASN A 445 -7.72 -12.85 -13.06
N GLY A 446 -8.09 -11.76 -13.76
CA GLY A 446 -7.20 -10.62 -14.04
C GLY A 446 -5.95 -10.92 -14.91
N LEU A 447 -5.77 -12.16 -15.41
CA LEU A 447 -4.55 -12.59 -16.11
C LEU A 447 -4.45 -12.08 -17.55
N GLY A 448 -5.57 -11.70 -18.16
CA GLY A 448 -5.69 -11.30 -19.56
C GLY A 448 -5.29 -12.40 -20.54
N LEU A 449 -3.98 -12.54 -20.78
CA LEU A 449 -3.35 -13.48 -21.72
C LEU A 449 -2.52 -14.57 -21.03
N ALA A 450 -2.22 -14.41 -19.74
CA ALA A 450 -1.29 -15.27 -19.01
C ALA A 450 -1.92 -16.56 -18.45
N ASN A 451 -3.17 -16.89 -18.84
CA ASN A 451 -3.98 -17.98 -18.28
C ASN A 451 -3.20 -19.28 -18.00
N PRO A 452 -3.46 -19.96 -16.86
CA PRO A 452 -2.74 -21.15 -16.45
C PRO A 452 -2.88 -22.32 -17.44
N ASP A 453 -1.74 -22.92 -17.76
CA ASP A 453 -1.63 -24.24 -18.37
C ASP A 453 -0.64 -25.05 -17.52
N PRO A 454 -1.14 -26.07 -16.76
CA PRO A 454 -0.33 -26.82 -15.80
C PRO A 454 0.64 -27.81 -16.46
N ALA A 455 0.60 -28.00 -17.79
CA ALA A 455 1.48 -28.95 -18.47
C ALA A 455 2.78 -28.31 -18.98
N THR A 456 2.71 -27.10 -19.54
CA THR A 456 3.82 -26.53 -20.32
C THR A 456 4.09 -25.02 -20.13
N GLY A 457 3.56 -24.41 -19.06
CA GLY A 457 4.09 -23.14 -18.54
C GLY A 457 3.18 -21.93 -18.66
N GLY A 458 1.89 -22.07 -18.32
CA GLY A 458 1.13 -20.90 -17.85
C GLY A 458 1.51 -20.53 -16.40
N VAL A 459 0.79 -19.58 -15.81
CA VAL A 459 1.05 -19.12 -14.44
C VAL A 459 0.89 -20.20 -13.36
N THR A 460 1.66 -20.06 -12.28
CA THR A 460 1.58 -20.87 -11.05
C THR A 460 0.37 -20.49 -10.21
N GLU A 461 -0.05 -21.36 -9.27
CA GLU A 461 -1.18 -21.10 -8.35
C GLU A 461 -1.07 -19.72 -7.68
N ASN A 462 0.08 -19.40 -7.07
CA ASN A 462 0.37 -18.11 -6.41
C ASN A 462 0.40 -16.90 -7.36
N ASN A 463 0.22 -17.09 -8.67
CA ASN A 463 0.11 -16.05 -9.68
C ASN A 463 -1.22 -16.24 -10.47
N GLY A 464 -2.33 -16.45 -9.77
CA GLY A 464 -3.67 -16.54 -10.37
C GLY A 464 -3.92 -17.84 -11.14
N GLY A 465 -3.00 -18.81 -11.05
CA GLY A 465 -3.14 -20.11 -11.70
C GLY A 465 -4.17 -21.02 -11.03
N ILE A 466 -4.50 -22.15 -11.68
CA ILE A 466 -5.56 -23.06 -11.22
C ILE A 466 -5.29 -23.56 -9.80
N MET A 467 -6.08 -23.12 -8.82
CA MET A 467 -5.83 -23.43 -7.42
C MET A 467 -6.45 -24.76 -6.98
N ALA A 468 -5.62 -25.62 -6.38
CA ALA A 468 -6.00 -26.95 -5.91
C ALA A 468 -6.63 -26.98 -4.49
N ARG A 469 -6.63 -25.85 -3.79
CA ARG A 469 -6.90 -25.67 -2.35
C ARG A 469 -8.34 -25.20 -2.04
N ARG A 470 -8.60 -24.67 -0.82
CA ARG A 470 -9.80 -23.89 -0.46
C ARG A 470 -9.50 -22.39 -0.63
N ALA A 471 -10.53 -21.54 -0.65
CA ALA A 471 -10.38 -20.08 -0.53
C ALA A 471 -9.54 -19.69 0.69
N ASP A 472 -8.74 -18.63 0.54
CA ASP A 472 -7.75 -18.17 1.52
C ASP A 472 -7.58 -16.66 1.40
N LEU A 473 -7.64 -15.93 2.51
CA LEU A 473 -7.70 -14.47 2.49
C LEU A 473 -6.37 -13.79 2.19
N ASP A 474 -5.28 -14.37 2.66
CA ASP A 474 -3.94 -13.79 2.49
C ASP A 474 -3.44 -14.00 1.06
N LEU A 475 -3.96 -15.04 0.40
CA LEU A 475 -3.58 -15.43 -0.95
C LEU A 475 -4.64 -15.11 -2.03
N ASP A 476 -5.93 -15.02 -1.71
CA ASP A 476 -7.04 -14.72 -2.65
C ASP A 476 -7.87 -13.47 -2.28
N GLY A 477 -7.39 -12.66 -1.32
CA GLY A 477 -8.01 -11.38 -0.97
C GLY A 477 -9.51 -11.44 -0.67
N THR A 478 -10.31 -10.47 -1.14
CA THR A 478 -11.72 -10.32 -0.72
C THR A 478 -12.58 -9.47 -1.67
N ASP A 479 -13.77 -9.98 -1.98
CA ASP A 479 -14.90 -9.22 -2.56
C ASP A 479 -15.54 -8.31 -1.48
N PRO A 480 -15.56 -6.97 -1.65
CA PRO A 480 -16.28 -6.05 -0.76
C PRO A 480 -17.81 -6.12 -0.93
N GLY A 481 -18.32 -6.89 -1.90
CA GLY A 481 -19.73 -7.15 -2.13
C GLY A 481 -20.43 -7.90 -0.99
N ASN A 482 -21.72 -7.61 -0.82
CA ASN A 482 -22.56 -8.14 0.25
C ASN A 482 -23.99 -8.52 -0.18
N GLY A 483 -24.35 -8.35 -1.46
CA GLY A 483 -25.64 -8.78 -1.98
C GLY A 483 -25.84 -10.30 -1.96
N THR A 484 -27.09 -10.73 -1.89
CA THR A 484 -27.48 -12.16 -1.86
C THR A 484 -27.66 -12.77 -3.26
N SER A 485 -27.53 -11.95 -4.32
CA SER A 485 -27.81 -12.30 -5.72
C SER A 485 -26.56 -12.07 -6.59
N PRO A 486 -25.97 -13.11 -7.21
CA PRO A 486 -24.66 -13.04 -7.90
C PRO A 486 -24.67 -12.28 -9.25
N ILE A 487 -25.77 -11.62 -9.61
CA ILE A 487 -25.85 -10.72 -10.77
C ILE A 487 -26.28 -9.29 -10.39
N ALA A 488 -26.29 -8.99 -9.09
CA ALA A 488 -26.60 -7.64 -8.59
C ALA A 488 -25.30 -6.81 -8.46
N ASN A 489 -25.42 -5.50 -8.63
CA ASN A 489 -24.30 -4.54 -8.65
C ASN A 489 -23.76 -4.18 -7.24
N ASP A 490 -23.99 -5.07 -6.29
CA ASP A 490 -23.54 -5.09 -4.89
C ASP A 490 -22.84 -6.43 -4.55
N THR A 491 -22.44 -7.20 -5.57
CA THR A 491 -21.70 -8.47 -5.48
C THR A 491 -20.59 -8.52 -6.52
N ASN A 492 -19.52 -9.24 -6.23
CA ASN A 492 -18.37 -9.42 -7.13
C ASN A 492 -17.73 -8.06 -7.50
N GLN A 493 -17.41 -7.28 -6.48
CA GLN A 493 -16.90 -5.92 -6.55
C GLN A 493 -15.40 -5.82 -6.20
N GLY A 494 -14.70 -6.97 -6.17
CA GLY A 494 -13.27 -7.08 -5.91
C GLY A 494 -12.39 -6.38 -6.96
N VAL A 495 -11.10 -6.28 -6.66
CA VAL A 495 -10.10 -5.62 -7.51
C VAL A 495 -8.77 -6.37 -7.40
N ASN A 496 -8.11 -6.59 -8.54
CA ASN A 496 -6.84 -7.31 -8.61
C ASN A 496 -5.65 -6.37 -8.39
N THR A 497 -5.05 -6.40 -7.19
CA THR A 497 -4.11 -5.34 -6.74
C THR A 497 -2.61 -5.70 -6.75
N GLY A 498 -2.24 -6.91 -7.20
CA GLY A 498 -0.86 -7.39 -7.16
C GLY A 498 0.14 -6.73 -8.13
N SER A 499 1.43 -7.06 -7.97
CA SER A 499 2.56 -6.38 -8.62
C SER A 499 2.78 -6.72 -10.11
N THR A 500 2.01 -7.65 -10.65
CA THR A 500 1.92 -8.06 -12.06
C THR A 500 0.50 -8.56 -12.34
N ALA A 501 0.09 -8.64 -13.62
CA ALA A 501 -1.19 -9.25 -13.99
C ALA A 501 -1.33 -10.66 -13.38
N GLY A 502 -2.32 -10.83 -12.52
CA GLY A 502 -2.59 -12.06 -11.78
C GLY A 502 -1.59 -12.45 -10.68
N THR A 503 -0.57 -11.67 -10.29
CA THR A 503 0.02 -11.95 -8.95
C THR A 503 -1.04 -11.65 -7.90
N LYS A 504 -1.24 -12.58 -6.97
CA LYS A 504 -1.98 -12.30 -5.75
C LYS A 504 -0.99 -12.07 -4.62
N PRO A 505 -0.86 -10.82 -4.17
CA PRO A 505 -1.13 -10.52 -2.77
C PRO A 505 -2.37 -9.62 -2.70
N ALA A 506 -3.43 -10.10 -2.03
CA ALA A 506 -4.74 -9.45 -1.96
C ALA A 506 -5.39 -9.15 -3.35
N GLY A 507 -5.87 -10.21 -4.01
CA GLY A 507 -6.78 -10.12 -5.15
C GLY A 507 -8.23 -9.82 -4.75
N GLY A 508 -9.16 -9.92 -5.69
CA GLY A 508 -10.58 -9.65 -5.46
C GLY A 508 -11.44 -10.81 -4.98
N GLU A 509 -10.90 -12.04 -4.84
CA GLU A 509 -11.66 -13.17 -5.36
C GLU A 509 -12.52 -13.95 -4.36
N THR A 510 -12.29 -13.81 -3.04
CA THR A 510 -13.10 -14.54 -2.04
C THR A 510 -14.39 -13.82 -1.62
N VAL A 511 -15.49 -14.58 -1.57
CA VAL A 511 -16.74 -14.18 -0.92
C VAL A 511 -16.72 -14.69 0.52
N ALA A 512 -16.63 -13.76 1.48
CA ALA A 512 -16.40 -14.07 2.89
C ALA A 512 -17.64 -13.86 3.78
N GLN A 513 -18.06 -14.90 4.51
CA GLN A 513 -19.10 -14.78 5.54
C GLN A 513 -18.53 -14.79 6.95
N THR A 514 -18.79 -13.74 7.74
CA THR A 514 -18.40 -13.64 9.16
C THR A 514 -19.44 -14.33 10.04
N ILE A 515 -19.01 -15.26 10.91
CA ILE A 515 -19.78 -15.77 12.06
C ILE A 515 -19.13 -15.28 13.36
N ALA A 516 -19.97 -14.96 14.35
CA ALA A 516 -19.59 -14.15 15.50
C ALA A 516 -19.89 -14.81 16.86
N SER A 517 -18.98 -14.66 17.84
CA SER A 517 -18.99 -15.35 19.14
C SER A 517 -19.15 -14.38 20.30
N ALA A 518 -19.66 -14.89 21.44
CA ALA A 518 -19.55 -14.16 22.69
C ALA A 518 -18.08 -13.80 22.98
N PRO A 519 -17.79 -12.54 23.33
CA PRO A 519 -16.53 -12.17 23.96
C PRO A 519 -16.48 -12.62 25.42
N ALA A 520 -15.27 -12.83 25.95
CA ALA A 520 -15.01 -12.53 27.37
C ALA A 520 -14.55 -11.06 27.48
N ASN A 521 -14.65 -10.43 28.64
CA ASN A 521 -14.50 -8.98 28.83
C ASN A 521 -14.03 -8.69 30.26
N GLY A 522 -12.85 -8.07 30.39
CA GLY A 522 -12.24 -7.74 31.68
C GLY A 522 -11.14 -6.68 31.57
N PRO A 523 -10.24 -6.54 32.56
CA PRO A 523 -9.22 -5.49 32.59
C PRO A 523 -8.19 -5.57 31.47
N ASP A 524 -7.33 -4.55 31.32
CA ASP A 524 -6.33 -4.53 30.25
C ASP A 524 -5.42 -5.77 30.25
N THR A 525 -5.34 -6.46 29.11
CA THR A 525 -4.72 -7.78 28.88
C THR A 525 -5.34 -8.96 29.65
N GLN A 526 -6.42 -8.74 30.40
CA GLN A 526 -7.03 -9.71 31.33
C GLN A 526 -8.53 -9.93 31.05
N PRO A 527 -8.91 -10.31 29.82
CA PRO A 527 -10.30 -10.47 29.38
C PRO A 527 -11.07 -11.60 30.09
N GLY A 528 -10.34 -12.55 30.67
CA GLY A 528 -10.87 -13.64 31.49
C GLY A 528 -10.42 -13.49 32.94
N ALA A 529 -10.38 -12.24 33.44
CA ALA A 529 -10.17 -12.00 34.86
C ALA A 529 -11.38 -12.48 35.65
N ILE A 530 -11.21 -12.49 36.97
CA ILE A 530 -12.25 -12.85 37.91
C ILE A 530 -12.14 -11.82 39.03
N GLY A 531 -12.91 -10.74 38.94
CA GLY A 531 -13.33 -9.98 40.11
C GLY A 531 -14.52 -10.66 40.76
N PRO A 532 -15.01 -10.14 41.88
CA PRO A 532 -14.92 -10.89 43.13
C PRO A 532 -15.61 -12.26 43.19
N ASN A 533 -16.53 -12.57 42.28
CA ASN A 533 -17.29 -13.81 42.24
C ASN A 533 -17.11 -14.63 40.94
N ASN A 534 -17.03 -14.00 39.76
CA ASN A 534 -17.07 -14.65 38.44
C ASN A 534 -16.47 -13.78 37.31
N THR A 535 -16.74 -14.13 36.05
CA THR A 535 -16.22 -13.46 34.84
C THR A 535 -17.13 -12.34 34.32
N ASP A 536 -18.15 -11.93 35.07
CA ASP A 536 -19.00 -10.76 34.79
C ASP A 536 -18.90 -9.69 35.91
N ASP A 537 -17.85 -9.73 36.75
CA ASP A 537 -17.61 -8.76 37.84
C ASP A 537 -16.13 -8.40 38.13
N ASP A 538 -15.25 -8.40 37.12
CA ASP A 538 -13.84 -7.95 37.18
C ASP A 538 -13.66 -6.42 37.02
N PHE A 539 -12.41 -5.90 37.13
CA PHE A 539 -12.20 -4.45 37.19
C PHE A 539 -10.82 -3.85 36.89
N THR A 540 -10.84 -2.70 36.23
CA THR A 540 -9.67 -1.83 36.03
C THR A 540 -9.73 -0.62 36.95
N ASN A 541 -8.72 -0.43 37.80
CA ASN A 541 -8.50 0.88 38.45
C ASN A 541 -7.62 1.73 37.52
N VAL A 542 -8.10 2.90 37.09
CA VAL A 542 -7.31 3.91 36.36
C VAL A 542 -7.41 5.23 37.09
N ILE A 543 -6.32 5.98 37.03
CA ILE A 543 -6.09 7.12 37.87
C ILE A 543 -5.99 8.45 37.10
N LEU A 544 -7.12 9.09 36.86
CA LEU A 544 -7.25 10.35 36.12
C LEU A 544 -6.61 11.57 36.79
N ALA A 545 -5.55 12.14 36.24
CA ALA A 545 -4.96 13.45 36.65
C ALA A 545 -5.91 14.42 37.38
N PRO A 546 -5.73 14.72 38.69
CA PRO A 546 -6.33 15.83 39.41
C PRO A 546 -5.28 16.93 39.26
N PRO A 547 -5.33 17.73 38.18
CA PRO A 547 -4.07 18.23 37.64
C PRO A 547 -3.36 19.13 38.67
N ALA A 548 -2.03 19.25 38.61
CA ALA A 548 -1.29 19.40 39.87
C ALA A 548 -1.52 20.67 40.75
N ALA A 549 -1.76 21.92 40.32
CA ALA A 549 -1.93 22.62 39.04
C ALA A 549 -3.36 22.84 38.48
N ILE A 550 -4.36 22.15 39.00
CA ILE A 550 -5.80 22.44 39.05
C ILE A 550 -6.20 21.97 40.47
N PRO A 551 -6.31 22.91 41.43
CA PRO A 551 -6.02 22.64 42.83
C PRO A 551 -6.89 21.53 43.44
N ALA A 552 -6.26 20.73 44.31
CA ALA A 552 -6.70 19.41 44.81
C ALA A 552 -8.03 19.35 45.61
N ASN A 553 -8.85 20.39 45.53
CA ASN A 553 -9.99 20.67 46.40
C ASN A 553 -11.20 21.29 45.68
N GLN A 554 -11.12 21.57 44.38
CA GLN A 554 -12.32 21.87 43.60
C GLN A 554 -13.01 20.54 43.32
N GLN A 555 -14.23 20.33 43.82
CA GLN A 555 -15.07 19.23 43.33
C GLN A 555 -15.11 19.39 41.81
N LEU A 556 -14.62 18.37 41.11
CA LEU A 556 -14.33 18.42 39.69
C LEU A 556 -15.67 18.54 38.95
N ASP A 557 -16.00 19.73 38.48
CA ASP A 557 -17.04 19.90 37.47
C ASP A 557 -16.67 19.10 36.20
N ASP A 558 -17.60 18.90 35.26
CA ASP A 558 -17.40 18.03 34.07
C ASP A 558 -16.12 18.37 33.27
N ALA A 559 -15.60 19.60 33.36
CA ALA A 559 -14.35 19.99 32.68
C ALA A 559 -13.06 19.53 33.41
N GLN A 560 -13.18 19.06 34.65
CA GLN A 560 -12.06 18.72 35.54
C GLN A 560 -12.06 17.26 35.98
N THR A 561 -13.14 16.52 35.74
CA THR A 561 -13.17 15.05 35.68
C THR A 561 -13.09 14.57 34.22
N PRO A 562 -12.14 15.06 33.39
CA PRO A 562 -12.19 14.82 31.96
C PRO A 562 -12.20 13.31 31.69
N PRO A 563 -12.99 12.85 30.71
CA PRO A 563 -13.41 11.46 30.60
C PRO A 563 -12.28 10.45 30.84
N THR A 564 -12.35 9.69 31.95
CA THR A 564 -11.27 8.75 32.29
C THR A 564 -11.34 7.55 31.39
N VAL A 565 -10.20 7.23 30.77
CA VAL A 565 -10.08 6.09 29.86
C VAL A 565 -9.60 4.85 30.61
N PHE A 566 -10.38 3.78 30.52
CA PHE A 566 -10.03 2.45 30.96
C PHE A 566 -9.73 1.58 29.78
N ASN A 567 -8.49 1.10 29.70
CA ASN A 567 -8.24 -0.10 28.92
C ASN A 567 -8.88 -1.28 29.66
N ASN A 568 -9.98 -1.76 29.11
CA ASN A 568 -10.40 -3.13 29.27
C ASN A 568 -9.87 -3.93 28.09
N THR A 569 -9.95 -5.24 28.16
CA THR A 569 -9.73 -6.14 27.05
C THR A 569 -10.92 -7.06 26.96
N VAL A 570 -11.55 -7.09 25.79
CA VAL A 570 -12.39 -8.24 25.45
C VAL A 570 -11.53 -9.28 24.73
N GLN A 571 -11.92 -10.54 24.81
CA GLN A 571 -11.37 -11.62 24.01
C GLN A 571 -12.47 -12.19 23.15
N SER A 572 -12.37 -11.99 21.84
CA SER A 572 -13.10 -12.85 20.91
C SER A 572 -12.43 -14.23 20.92
N PHE A 573 -13.24 -15.29 20.92
CA PHE A 573 -12.71 -16.65 20.78
C PHE A 573 -12.60 -17.12 19.33
N SER A 574 -13.02 -16.26 18.39
CA SER A 574 -13.01 -16.37 16.93
C SER A 574 -11.74 -16.93 16.28
N SER A 575 -11.85 -17.33 15.02
CA SER A 575 -10.74 -17.44 14.06
C SER A 575 -10.64 -16.27 13.07
N ILE A 576 -11.45 -15.19 13.18
CA ILE A 576 -11.48 -14.00 12.29
C ILE A 576 -11.86 -12.63 12.89
N PRO A 577 -11.71 -11.52 12.12
CA PRO A 577 -12.41 -10.25 12.31
C PRO A 577 -13.89 -10.37 12.71
N GLN A 578 -14.18 -10.25 14.01
CA GLN A 578 -15.52 -10.08 14.58
C GLN A 578 -15.65 -8.71 15.22
N VAL A 579 -16.80 -8.03 15.08
CA VAL A 579 -17.01 -6.68 15.59
C VAL A 579 -17.80 -6.69 16.91
N ILE A 580 -17.10 -6.64 18.05
CA ILE A 580 -17.67 -6.75 19.39
C ILE A 580 -18.19 -5.40 19.89
N SER A 581 -19.50 -5.24 19.74
CA SER A 581 -20.34 -4.15 20.23
C SER A 581 -20.25 -3.91 21.73
N LEU A 582 -20.42 -2.67 22.17
CA LEU A 582 -20.26 -2.27 23.57
C LEU A 582 -21.35 -1.27 24.00
N LEU A 583 -21.96 -1.50 25.17
CA LEU A 583 -22.99 -0.65 25.79
C LEU A 583 -22.82 -0.58 27.32
N PRO A 584 -23.18 0.55 27.99
CA PRO A 584 -23.03 0.66 29.43
C PRO A 584 -24.26 0.13 30.15
N GLN A 585 -24.06 -0.65 31.21
CA GLN A 585 -25.13 -1.23 32.01
C GLN A 585 -25.27 -0.50 33.35
N PRO A 586 -26.50 -0.16 33.80
CA PRO A 586 -26.68 0.51 35.08
C PRO A 586 -26.00 -0.23 36.23
N PRO A 587 -25.27 0.45 37.13
CA PRO A 587 -24.62 -0.20 38.27
C PRO A 587 -25.67 -0.91 39.14
N ALA A 588 -25.31 -2.09 39.65
CA ALA A 588 -26.21 -2.96 40.42
C ALA A 588 -26.84 -2.29 41.67
N SER A 589 -26.24 -1.19 42.14
CA SER A 589 -26.89 -0.19 43.00
C SER A 589 -27.01 1.13 42.22
N PRO A 590 -28.21 1.54 41.75
CA PRO A 590 -28.36 2.68 40.83
C PRO A 590 -27.91 4.06 41.34
N GLU A 591 -27.61 4.21 42.64
CA GLU A 591 -27.12 5.46 43.25
C GLU A 591 -25.58 5.54 43.34
N ALA A 592 -24.85 4.52 42.88
CA ALA A 592 -23.38 4.45 42.99
C ALA A 592 -22.61 5.24 41.91
N LEU A 593 -23.32 5.71 40.88
CA LEU A 593 -22.82 6.58 39.82
C LEU A 593 -23.75 7.80 39.75
N PRO A 594 -23.25 9.05 39.75
CA PRO A 594 -24.12 10.21 39.91
C PRO A 594 -25.03 10.43 38.69
N ASP A 595 -26.27 10.87 38.97
CA ASP A 595 -27.22 11.30 37.92
C ASP A 595 -26.57 12.41 37.08
N GLY A 596 -26.45 12.18 35.77
CA GLY A 596 -25.71 13.04 34.85
C GLY A 596 -24.45 12.41 34.26
N THR A 597 -23.89 11.33 34.83
CA THR A 597 -22.66 10.71 34.30
C THR A 597 -22.77 10.34 32.84
N ILE A 598 -21.82 10.83 32.06
CA ILE A 598 -21.69 10.62 30.64
C ILE A 598 -20.65 9.51 30.44
N VAL A 599 -21.11 8.26 30.43
CA VAL A 599 -20.25 7.15 29.99
C VAL A 599 -20.15 7.24 28.48
N THR A 600 -18.97 7.55 27.95
CA THR A 600 -18.65 7.32 26.54
C THR A 600 -17.87 6.03 26.43
N ILE A 601 -18.42 4.97 25.84
CA ILE A 601 -17.56 3.83 25.50
C ILE A 601 -16.85 4.17 24.19
N THR A 602 -15.58 3.82 24.09
CA THR A 602 -14.82 3.88 22.85
C THR A 602 -14.23 2.52 22.55
N ASN A 603 -14.26 2.11 21.30
CA ASN A 603 -13.34 1.10 20.78
C ASN A 603 -12.12 1.83 20.17
N PRO A 604 -10.89 1.64 20.67
CA PRO A 604 -9.69 2.25 20.09
C PRO A 604 -9.27 1.56 18.78
N ALA A 605 -9.71 0.33 18.49
CA ALA A 605 -9.34 -0.41 17.29
C ALA A 605 -10.06 0.07 16.01
N ASN A 606 -11.21 0.75 16.11
CA ASN A 606 -11.88 1.43 14.99
C ASN A 606 -12.33 2.88 15.30
N GLY A 607 -12.11 3.38 16.52
CA GLY A 607 -12.47 4.73 16.94
C GLY A 607 -13.96 4.97 17.19
N GLN A 608 -14.82 3.95 17.15
CA GLN A 608 -16.26 4.13 17.37
C GLN A 608 -16.51 4.54 18.82
N THR A 609 -17.34 5.59 19.04
CA THR A 609 -17.67 6.11 20.37
C THR A 609 -19.17 6.31 20.55
N ALA A 610 -19.67 6.06 21.76
CA ALA A 610 -21.08 6.28 22.10
C ALA A 610 -21.27 6.74 23.54
N THR A 611 -22.05 7.80 23.69
CA THR A 611 -22.15 8.66 24.88
C THR A 611 -23.53 8.52 25.51
N TYR A 612 -23.56 8.08 26.76
CA TYR A 612 -24.77 7.77 27.52
C TYR A 612 -24.83 8.56 28.82
N THR A 613 -25.81 9.45 28.96
CA THR A 613 -26.08 10.13 30.22
C THR A 613 -26.90 9.22 31.14
N TYR A 614 -26.38 9.02 32.34
CA TYR A 614 -26.94 8.17 33.37
C TYR A 614 -28.07 8.85 34.16
N SER A 615 -29.11 8.09 34.50
CA SER A 615 -30.05 8.45 35.57
C SER A 615 -30.51 7.22 36.34
N SER A 616 -30.47 7.29 37.67
CA SER A 616 -30.93 6.27 38.63
C SER A 616 -32.36 5.76 38.39
N ALA A 617 -33.21 6.56 37.75
CA ALA A 617 -34.61 6.24 37.47
C ALA A 617 -34.85 5.51 36.12
N ASN A 618 -33.96 5.67 35.13
CA ASN A 618 -34.15 5.11 33.78
C ASN A 618 -32.91 4.35 33.24
N GLY A 619 -31.83 4.26 34.02
CA GLY A 619 -30.55 3.71 33.59
C GLY A 619 -29.76 4.66 32.69
N PHE A 620 -28.89 4.08 31.86
CA PHE A 620 -28.14 4.80 30.84
C PHE A 620 -29.06 5.18 29.66
N THR A 621 -29.18 6.48 29.42
CA THR A 621 -29.87 7.02 28.24
C THR A 621 -28.83 7.53 27.26
N PHE A 622 -28.81 6.99 26.04
CA PHE A 622 -27.94 7.52 24.98
C PHE A 622 -28.28 8.99 24.69
N VAL A 623 -27.24 9.80 24.54
CA VAL A 623 -27.34 11.22 24.21
C VAL A 623 -26.67 11.54 22.87
N SER A 624 -25.54 10.91 22.54
CA SER A 624 -24.80 11.19 21.30
C SER A 624 -23.78 10.11 20.92
N GLY A 625 -23.27 10.16 19.68
CA GLY A 625 -22.22 9.28 19.17
C GLY A 625 -22.70 8.23 18.15
N GLN A 626 -21.80 7.34 17.76
CA GLN A 626 -22.09 6.13 16.99
C GLN A 626 -22.41 5.01 18.00
N GLY A 627 -23.68 4.97 18.46
CA GLY A 627 -24.17 4.05 19.51
C GLY A 627 -25.66 3.74 19.46
N GLY A 628 -26.47 4.73 19.81
CA GLY A 628 -27.92 4.61 20.03
C GLY A 628 -28.30 4.10 21.44
N PRO A 629 -29.50 4.41 21.97
CA PRO A 629 -29.99 3.90 23.27
C PRO A 629 -30.48 2.47 23.14
N THR A 630 -31.33 2.27 22.13
CA THR A 630 -31.21 1.08 21.30
C THR A 630 -29.80 1.11 20.72
N ALA A 631 -28.94 0.23 21.20
CA ALA A 631 -28.59 -0.96 20.43
C ALA A 631 -28.04 -0.69 19.01
N THR A 632 -28.81 -0.06 18.12
CA THR A 632 -28.72 0.05 16.65
C THR A 632 -27.43 0.55 15.99
N LEU A 633 -26.40 0.94 16.73
CA LEU A 633 -25.14 1.43 16.18
C LEU A 633 -23.97 1.31 17.20
N PRO A 634 -23.91 0.24 18.00
CA PRO A 634 -23.21 0.19 19.30
C PRO A 634 -21.69 0.20 19.12
N VAL A 635 -20.92 0.45 20.19
CA VAL A 635 -19.47 0.67 20.03
C VAL A 635 -18.71 -0.62 19.73
N THR A 636 -18.40 -0.87 18.45
CA THR A 636 -17.92 -2.18 17.98
C THR A 636 -16.40 -2.30 17.93
N LEU A 637 -15.85 -3.43 18.38
CA LEU A 637 -14.44 -3.86 18.40
C LEU A 637 -14.14 -4.90 17.31
N PRO A 638 -13.61 -4.55 16.12
CA PRO A 638 -13.12 -5.54 15.16
C PRO A 638 -11.86 -6.22 15.71
N ILE A 639 -12.03 -7.43 16.25
CA ILE A 639 -10.94 -8.30 16.69
C ILE A 639 -10.59 -9.28 15.57
N ASP A 640 -9.37 -9.20 15.05
CA ASP A 640 -8.78 -10.26 14.22
C ASP A 640 -7.89 -11.20 15.06
N PRO A 641 -8.34 -12.41 15.40
CA PRO A 641 -7.61 -13.39 16.22
C PRO A 641 -6.47 -14.08 15.47
N ASN A 642 -6.35 -13.92 14.14
CA ASN A 642 -5.13 -14.27 13.42
C ASN A 642 -3.98 -13.31 13.78
N VAL A 643 -4.32 -12.14 14.33
CA VAL A 643 -3.39 -11.10 14.81
C VAL A 643 -3.35 -11.05 16.34
N SER A 644 -4.51 -10.93 16.98
CA SER A 644 -4.73 -10.93 18.43
C SER A 644 -6.18 -11.28 18.70
N ASN A 645 -6.46 -12.38 19.42
CA ASN A 645 -7.84 -12.72 19.77
C ASN A 645 -8.41 -11.81 20.89
N THR A 646 -7.54 -10.97 21.47
CA THR A 646 -7.88 -9.87 22.36
C THR A 646 -8.02 -8.54 21.63
N GLY A 647 -9.00 -7.74 22.03
CA GLY A 647 -9.19 -6.36 21.58
C GLY A 647 -9.40 -5.50 22.80
N SER A 648 -8.44 -4.61 23.06
CA SER A 648 -8.58 -3.63 24.14
C SER A 648 -9.64 -2.60 23.77
N TYR A 649 -10.49 -2.20 24.73
CA TYR A 649 -11.39 -1.08 24.56
C TYR A 649 -11.29 -0.05 25.66
N THR A 650 -11.69 1.18 25.32
CA THR A 650 -11.42 2.40 26.07
C THR A 650 -12.70 2.99 26.60
N VAL A 651 -13.10 2.55 27.78
CA VAL A 651 -14.29 3.11 28.45
C VAL A 651 -13.92 4.49 28.96
N THR A 652 -14.60 5.51 28.48
CA THR A 652 -14.20 6.91 28.52
C THR A 652 -15.25 7.67 29.34
N VAL A 653 -15.13 7.60 30.67
CA VAL A 653 -16.20 8.02 31.58
C VAL A 653 -16.02 9.45 32.05
N ASP A 654 -16.93 10.29 31.58
CA ASP A 654 -17.08 11.70 31.90
C ASP A 654 -18.02 11.85 33.11
N LEU A 655 -17.54 12.44 34.20
CA LEU A 655 -18.27 12.50 35.47
C LEU A 655 -18.80 13.91 35.72
N PRO A 656 -20.06 14.06 36.17
CA PRO A 656 -20.60 15.34 36.57
C PRO A 656 -20.12 15.62 37.99
N ASN A 657 -19.73 16.87 38.27
CA ASN A 657 -19.53 17.41 39.62
C ASN A 657 -19.06 16.37 40.67
N ALA A 658 -17.90 15.78 40.40
CA ALA A 658 -17.35 14.63 41.08
C ALA A 658 -16.26 15.04 42.08
N GLU A 659 -16.32 14.50 43.29
CA GLU A 659 -15.29 14.69 44.31
C GLU A 659 -13.90 14.28 43.80
N GLN A 660 -12.87 15.09 44.12
CA GLN A 660 -11.48 14.71 43.86
C GLN A 660 -11.06 13.48 44.69
N ALA A 661 -10.04 12.78 44.19
CA ALA A 661 -9.42 11.61 44.79
C ALA A 661 -10.43 10.50 45.19
N THR A 662 -11.55 10.41 44.47
CA THR A 662 -12.71 9.55 44.77
C THR A 662 -12.95 8.51 43.67
N GLU A 663 -13.58 7.38 44.05
CA GLU A 663 -13.92 6.25 43.18
C GLU A 663 -15.24 6.45 42.43
N TYR A 664 -15.29 6.09 41.14
CA TYR A 664 -16.53 6.02 40.34
C TYR A 664 -16.60 4.71 39.54
N PRO A 665 -17.63 3.84 39.72
CA PRO A 665 -17.71 2.50 39.13
C PRO A 665 -18.64 2.40 37.91
N ILE A 666 -18.18 1.82 36.80
CA ILE A 666 -18.89 1.81 35.51
C ILE A 666 -18.89 0.40 34.88
N PRO A 667 -20.03 -0.32 34.86
CA PRO A 667 -20.14 -1.62 34.21
C PRO A 667 -20.41 -1.50 32.70
N ILE A 668 -19.60 -2.16 31.86
CA ILE A 668 -19.79 -2.17 30.41
C ILE A 668 -19.97 -3.60 29.90
N ILE A 669 -21.05 -3.83 29.14
CA ILE A 669 -21.22 -5.08 28.40
C ILE A 669 -20.52 -4.99 27.04
N ALA A 670 -19.80 -6.05 26.68
CA ALA A 670 -19.30 -6.36 25.36
C ALA A 670 -20.12 -7.49 24.77
N PHE A 671 -20.51 -7.40 23.50
CA PHE A 671 -21.36 -8.38 22.82
C PHE A 671 -21.17 -8.36 21.30
N ILE A 672 -21.77 -9.27 20.54
CA ILE A 672 -21.92 -9.07 19.08
C ILE A 672 -23.34 -8.61 18.77
N ASP A 673 -23.47 -7.47 18.09
CA ASP A 673 -24.69 -7.11 17.37
C ASP A 673 -24.86 -7.98 16.12
N GLN A 674 -25.89 -8.84 16.11
CA GLN A 674 -26.22 -9.71 14.98
C GLN A 674 -27.60 -9.39 14.36
N GLY A 675 -28.24 -8.28 14.77
CA GLY A 675 -29.70 -8.20 14.80
C GLY A 675 -30.33 -6.96 14.16
N ALA A 676 -31.52 -6.60 14.67
CA ALA A 676 -32.19 -5.34 14.37
C ALA A 676 -31.64 -4.27 15.35
N PRO A 677 -30.59 -3.52 14.96
CA PRO A 677 -29.28 -3.81 15.54
C PRO A 677 -29.16 -3.57 17.05
N GLY A 678 -28.31 -4.38 17.68
CA GLY A 678 -27.69 -4.30 19.00
C GLY A 678 -28.46 -4.84 20.20
N PHE A 679 -27.85 -4.75 21.39
CA PHE A 679 -28.09 -5.62 22.55
C PHE A 679 -29.54 -6.00 22.86
N ASP A 680 -29.99 -7.03 22.17
CA ASP A 680 -31.18 -7.81 22.46
C ASP A 680 -30.81 -9.00 23.35
N ALA A 681 -31.80 -9.61 24.02
CA ALA A 681 -31.56 -10.74 24.92
C ALA A 681 -31.11 -12.06 24.23
N GLY A 682 -30.81 -12.01 22.92
CA GLY A 682 -30.19 -13.08 22.13
C GLY A 682 -28.73 -12.82 21.75
N ASP A 683 -28.21 -11.60 21.92
CA ASP A 683 -26.86 -11.23 21.48
C ASP A 683 -25.77 -11.86 22.38
N PRO A 684 -24.69 -12.45 21.83
CA PRO A 684 -23.62 -13.07 22.62
C PRO A 684 -22.75 -12.03 23.35
N GLY A 685 -22.65 -12.02 24.70
CA GLY A 685 -21.93 -10.98 25.47
C GLY A 685 -21.50 -11.26 26.94
N ASN A 686 -20.70 -10.35 27.54
CA ASN A 686 -20.04 -10.44 28.88
C ASN A 686 -19.60 -9.04 29.46
N ILE A 687 -19.39 -8.88 30.78
CA ILE A 687 -19.28 -7.55 31.48
C ILE A 687 -18.02 -7.34 32.36
N THR A 688 -17.32 -6.21 32.19
CA THR A 688 -16.27 -5.64 33.08
C THR A 688 -16.76 -4.43 33.90
N ILE A 689 -16.04 -4.01 34.95
CA ILE A 689 -16.34 -2.82 35.79
C ILE A 689 -15.14 -1.87 35.95
N ASP A 690 -15.25 -0.67 35.41
CA ASP A 690 -14.21 0.36 35.46
C ASP A 690 -14.28 1.28 36.67
N ARG A 691 -13.13 1.74 37.19
CA ARG A 691 -13.04 2.51 38.45
C ARG A 691 -12.11 3.72 38.36
N ILE A 692 -12.70 4.91 38.28
CA ILE A 692 -11.96 6.20 38.25
C ILE A 692 -11.46 6.52 39.64
N TYR A 693 -10.18 6.83 39.77
CA TYR A 693 -9.63 7.63 40.87
C TYR A 693 -9.02 8.87 40.27
N THR A 694 -9.28 10.07 40.76
CA THR A 694 -8.67 11.23 40.11
C THR A 694 -7.23 11.48 40.66
N GLY A 695 -6.13 11.03 39.98
CA GLY A 695 -4.68 11.05 40.41
C GLY A 695 -3.40 11.06 39.45
N TYR A 696 -3.34 11.24 38.09
CA TYR A 696 -2.07 11.34 37.24
C TYR A 696 -1.71 12.57 36.29
N ILE A 697 -1.34 12.40 34.99
CA ILE A 697 -0.45 13.29 34.13
C ILE A 697 -1.06 14.23 33.02
N GLN A 698 -0.28 15.20 32.47
CA GLN A 698 -0.48 15.93 31.17
C GLN A 698 0.76 16.77 30.68
N VAL A 699 1.08 16.89 29.34
CA VAL A 699 2.27 17.67 28.78
C VAL A 699 2.15 18.19 27.30
N ILE A 700 3.00 19.15 26.81
CA ILE A 700 3.07 19.79 25.43
C ILE A 700 4.50 20.26 24.95
N LYS A 701 4.72 20.68 23.66
CA LYS A 701 6.05 21.07 23.02
C LYS A 701 5.98 21.85 21.64
N GLU A 702 7.10 22.30 21.01
CA GLU A 702 7.22 23.31 19.86
C GLU A 702 8.46 23.16 18.88
N ALA A 703 8.52 23.82 17.68
CA ALA A 703 9.57 23.87 16.57
C ALA A 703 9.67 25.24 15.74
N ARG A 704 10.57 25.56 14.74
CA ARG A 704 10.52 26.79 13.79
C ARG A 704 11.47 26.88 12.52
N VAL A 705 11.40 27.91 11.61
CA VAL A 705 12.32 28.21 10.43
C VAL A 705 12.69 29.71 10.12
N LEU A 706 13.94 30.01 9.65
CA LEU A 706 14.49 31.38 9.35
C LEU A 706 15.23 31.55 7.99
N GLU A 707 15.34 32.79 7.48
CA GLU A 707 16.05 33.21 6.23
C GLU A 707 17.60 33.08 6.30
N ASP A 708 18.32 33.26 5.18
CA ASP A 708 19.79 33.16 5.06
C ASP A 708 20.59 34.13 5.98
N ASP A 709 19.98 35.24 6.43
CA ASP A 709 20.55 36.12 7.46
C ASP A 709 20.54 35.51 8.89
N GLY A 710 19.86 34.37 9.08
CA GLY A 710 19.79 33.63 10.34
C GLY A 710 18.92 34.26 11.45
N THR A 711 18.19 35.33 11.15
CA THR A 711 17.42 36.14 12.12
C THR A 711 16.02 36.53 11.64
N THR A 712 15.83 36.76 10.35
CA THR A 712 14.53 37.08 9.74
C THR A 712 13.66 35.84 9.73
N GLU A 713 12.53 35.91 10.42
CA GLU A 713 11.65 34.77 10.63
C GLU A 713 10.72 34.57 9.45
N ILE A 714 10.93 33.47 8.74
CA ILE A 714 10.07 33.06 7.62
C ILE A 714 8.92 32.16 8.13
N VAL A 715 9.16 31.38 9.20
CA VAL A 715 8.11 30.64 9.94
C VAL A 715 8.41 30.61 11.45
N PRO A 716 7.47 31.01 12.33
CA PRO A 716 7.70 31.20 13.77
C PRO A 716 7.78 29.91 14.60
N PHE A 717 7.98 30.06 15.92
CA PHE A 717 7.79 28.98 16.90
C PHE A 717 6.38 28.38 16.81
N THR A 718 6.29 27.18 16.23
CA THR A 718 5.11 26.49 15.72
C THR A 718 5.27 24.96 15.81
N THR A 719 4.23 24.20 15.48
CA THR A 719 4.34 22.74 15.24
C THR A 719 3.93 22.35 13.81
N ASP A 720 3.59 23.31 12.95
CA ASP A 720 3.29 23.13 11.52
C ASP A 720 4.56 22.99 10.67
N THR A 721 4.51 22.19 9.60
CA THR A 721 5.67 21.71 8.81
C THR A 721 5.56 21.94 7.29
N SER A 722 4.37 22.16 6.72
CA SER A 722 4.26 22.44 5.28
C SER A 722 4.82 23.83 4.94
N GLN A 723 4.55 24.81 5.79
CA GLN A 723 5.15 26.15 5.73
C GLN A 723 6.68 26.09 5.84
N LEU A 724 7.23 25.16 6.64
CA LEU A 724 8.67 24.92 6.75
C LEU A 724 9.27 24.27 5.49
N THR A 725 8.44 23.73 4.60
CA THR A 725 8.83 22.99 3.39
C THR A 725 8.79 23.87 2.14
N ASP A 726 7.67 24.56 1.88
CA ASP A 726 7.58 25.49 0.73
C ASP A 726 8.51 26.70 0.89
N ALA A 727 8.78 27.11 2.14
CA ALA A 727 9.74 28.16 2.46
C ALA A 727 11.19 27.65 2.56
N ALA A 728 11.45 26.36 2.41
CA ALA A 728 12.80 25.84 2.38
C ALA A 728 13.49 26.31 1.08
N GLN A 729 14.51 27.16 1.20
CA GLN A 729 15.51 27.44 0.15
C GLN A 729 16.93 27.33 0.74
N THR A 730 17.88 26.91 -0.10
CA THR A 730 19.25 26.56 0.32
C THR A 730 19.91 27.75 1.03
N GLY A 731 20.33 27.56 2.29
CA GLY A 731 20.90 28.60 3.16
C GLY A 731 20.19 28.89 4.52
N ARG A 732 18.97 28.38 4.78
CA ARG A 732 18.01 28.73 5.90
C ARG A 732 18.14 27.91 7.25
N PHE A 733 17.43 28.20 8.41
CA PHE A 733 17.73 27.75 9.87
C PHE A 733 16.52 27.32 10.88
N VAL A 734 16.63 26.81 12.21
CA VAL A 734 15.58 26.07 13.17
C VAL A 734 15.67 26.09 14.83
N GLU A 735 14.67 25.72 15.79
CA GLU A 735 14.66 25.52 17.39
C GLU A 735 13.42 24.82 18.28
N TYR A 736 13.41 24.45 19.67
CA TYR A 736 12.40 23.52 20.54
C TYR A 736 11.98 23.66 22.18
N ARG A 737 11.20 22.75 22.99
CA ARG A 737 10.54 22.84 24.49
C ARG A 737 10.25 21.59 25.59
N LEU A 738 9.35 21.51 26.74
CA LEU A 738 9.03 20.33 27.83
C LEU A 738 8.03 20.39 29.22
N THR A 739 7.57 19.28 30.05
CA THR A 739 6.82 19.16 31.51
C THR A 739 6.34 17.73 32.29
N TYR A 740 5.72 17.52 33.58
CA TYR A 740 5.29 16.18 34.41
C TYR A 740 4.36 15.98 35.82
N THR A 741 3.75 14.77 36.36
CA THR A 741 3.23 14.24 37.83
C THR A 741 2.19 12.93 38.18
N ASN A 742 2.00 12.22 39.41
CA ASN A 742 1.35 10.81 39.91
C ASN A 742 0.45 10.34 41.27
N ILE A 743 -0.39 9.18 41.44
CA ILE A 743 -0.64 8.00 42.54
C ILE A 743 -2.07 7.29 43.09
N SER A 744 -2.41 5.90 43.22
CA SER A 744 -3.82 5.09 43.29
C SER A 744 -4.32 3.79 44.22
N THR A 745 -5.39 2.91 43.88
CA THR A 745 -6.25 1.74 44.57
C THR A 745 -5.91 0.18 44.34
N ALA A 746 -6.67 -0.89 44.78
CA ALA A 746 -6.29 -2.35 45.04
C ALA A 746 -7.20 -3.59 44.57
N GLN A 747 -6.71 -4.86 44.77
CA GLN A 747 -6.99 -6.14 44.02
C GLN A 747 -8.08 -7.19 44.48
N GLY A 748 -8.23 -7.54 45.77
CA GLY A 748 -9.22 -8.55 46.25
C GLY A 748 -8.83 -10.04 46.24
N ASN A 749 -9.83 -10.95 46.30
CA ASN A 749 -9.68 -12.42 46.13
C ASN A 749 -9.46 -12.84 44.67
N GLY A 750 -9.79 -11.94 43.75
CA GLY A 750 -9.71 -12.12 42.31
C GLY A 750 -8.29 -12.04 41.76
N THR A 751 -8.14 -12.31 40.47
CA THR A 751 -6.85 -12.29 39.77
C THR A 751 -6.79 -11.23 38.67
N ASN A 752 -5.66 -10.54 38.62
CA ASN A 752 -5.21 -9.67 37.52
C ASN A 752 -6.06 -8.39 37.29
N ASN A 753 -6.13 -7.53 38.31
CA ASN A 753 -6.71 -6.18 38.25
C ASN A 753 -5.59 -5.11 38.43
N ILE A 754 -5.81 -3.85 38.03
CA ILE A 754 -4.74 -2.80 37.93
C ILE A 754 -4.58 -1.94 39.21
N VAL A 755 -3.35 -1.43 39.48
CA VAL A 755 -2.93 -0.56 40.63
C VAL A 755 -1.69 0.32 40.24
N LEU A 756 -1.49 1.56 40.76
CA LEU A 756 -0.53 2.58 40.19
C LEU A 756 0.19 3.59 41.16
N PRO A 757 1.56 3.67 41.23
CA PRO A 757 2.42 4.74 41.88
C PRO A 757 3.58 5.40 40.99
N ALA A 758 4.82 5.77 41.46
CA ALA A 758 5.81 6.72 40.78
C ALA A 758 7.38 6.51 40.95
N THR A 759 8.24 6.81 39.92
CA THR A 759 9.77 6.77 39.90
C THR A 759 10.53 7.78 38.91
N ASP A 760 11.75 7.50 38.37
CA ASP A 760 12.82 8.35 37.67
C ASP A 760 12.47 9.25 36.42
N PHE A 761 13.24 10.29 35.99
CA PHE A 761 12.93 11.34 34.92
C PHE A 761 14.11 11.82 33.96
N SER A 762 13.94 12.04 32.62
CA SER A 762 15.03 12.21 31.56
C SER A 762 14.70 12.99 30.22
N ILE A 763 15.63 13.21 29.22
CA ILE A 763 15.49 13.99 27.91
C ILE A 763 16.46 13.52 26.73
N VAL A 764 16.14 13.69 25.40
CA VAL A 764 17.00 13.36 24.19
C VAL A 764 16.74 14.20 22.86
N ASP A 765 17.74 14.40 21.95
CA ASP A 765 17.67 14.77 20.47
C ASP A 765 18.97 14.34 19.67
N ASP A 766 18.90 13.95 18.38
CA ASP A 766 20.06 13.72 17.44
C ASP A 766 19.67 13.96 15.96
N GLY A 767 20.56 14.51 15.13
CA GLY A 767 20.30 14.98 13.77
C GLY A 767 20.78 14.22 12.54
N ALA A 768 21.65 13.23 12.70
CA ALA A 768 21.88 12.24 11.63
C ALA A 768 21.02 10.98 11.85
N ALA A 769 20.45 10.85 13.05
CA ALA A 769 19.50 9.83 13.41
C ALA A 769 18.12 10.13 12.81
N ALA A 770 17.75 9.40 11.76
CA ALA A 770 16.43 9.50 11.14
C ALA A 770 15.29 9.40 12.20
N PRO A 771 14.19 10.18 12.09
CA PRO A 771 13.76 10.94 10.91
C PRO A 771 14.64 12.15 10.62
N ASN A 772 15.44 12.59 11.57
CA ASN A 772 16.39 13.68 11.43
C ASN A 772 17.52 13.25 10.48
N ASN A 773 17.46 13.67 9.22
CA ASN A 773 18.59 13.63 8.29
C ASN A 773 19.17 15.03 8.08
N TRP A 774 18.81 16.02 8.92
CA TRP A 774 19.35 17.38 8.84
C TRP A 774 20.87 17.41 8.91
N PHE A 775 21.53 16.40 9.46
CA PHE A 775 22.99 16.36 9.46
C PHE A 775 23.66 16.18 8.09
N VAL A 776 22.97 15.60 7.10
CA VAL A 776 23.57 15.28 5.78
C VAL A 776 23.49 16.46 4.80
N SER A 777 22.57 17.38 5.06
CA SER A 777 22.17 18.48 4.17
C SER A 777 22.01 19.84 4.90
N THR A 778 22.31 19.87 6.20
CA THR A 778 22.43 21.08 7.04
C THR A 778 23.65 20.94 7.96
N GLN A 779 24.16 22.04 8.51
CA GLN A 779 25.30 22.12 9.45
C GLN A 779 24.94 22.94 10.71
N ASP A 780 25.63 22.77 11.85
CA ASP A 780 25.49 23.70 12.99
C ASP A 780 26.35 24.94 12.70
N PRO A 781 25.76 26.14 12.58
CA PRO A 781 26.49 27.34 12.15
C PRO A 781 27.47 27.89 13.20
N SER A 782 27.58 27.26 14.38
CA SER A 782 28.48 27.60 15.49
C SER A 782 29.49 26.50 15.84
N PHE A 783 29.43 25.32 15.21
CA PHE A 783 30.40 24.24 15.41
C PHE A 783 31.53 24.31 14.35
N PRO A 784 32.78 23.91 14.64
CA PRO A 784 33.36 23.44 15.91
C PRO A 784 33.78 24.54 16.90
N ALA A 785 33.31 25.78 16.74
CA ALA A 785 33.72 26.89 17.60
C ALA A 785 33.16 26.81 19.03
N GLN A 786 32.02 26.13 19.25
CA GLN A 786 31.49 25.81 20.58
C GLN A 786 31.26 24.31 20.76
N ALA A 787 31.71 23.76 21.90
CA ALA A 787 31.76 22.31 22.15
C ALA A 787 30.39 21.62 22.20
N THR A 788 29.31 22.35 22.44
CA THR A 788 27.94 21.83 22.56
C THR A 788 26.95 22.54 21.65
N GLY A 789 27.40 23.26 20.60
CA GLY A 789 26.51 24.00 19.71
C GLY A 789 25.68 25.03 20.46
N THR A 790 24.38 24.73 20.68
CA THR A 790 23.35 25.74 21.01
C THR A 790 22.31 25.38 22.13
N ALA A 791 22.60 24.51 23.13
CA ALA A 791 21.60 23.93 24.09
C ALA A 791 21.71 24.24 25.62
N THR A 792 20.59 24.16 26.40
CA THR A 792 20.50 24.38 27.89
C THR A 792 19.38 23.58 28.63
N SER A 793 19.41 23.45 29.99
CA SER A 793 18.40 22.70 30.82
C SER A 793 18.34 23.08 32.35
N SER A 794 17.58 22.34 33.21
CA SER A 794 17.33 22.65 34.67
C SER A 794 17.54 21.51 35.71
N SER A 795 16.62 20.55 35.95
CA SER A 795 16.90 19.40 36.85
C SER A 795 17.48 18.22 36.05
N GLY A 796 18.76 17.87 36.28
CA GLY A 796 19.49 16.83 35.52
C GLY A 796 20.80 17.34 34.88
N THR A 797 21.37 16.60 33.91
CA THR A 797 22.72 16.84 33.33
C THR A 797 22.82 16.66 31.81
N ILE A 798 23.48 17.58 31.07
CA ILE A 798 23.52 17.64 29.57
C ILE A 798 24.77 16.99 28.93
N SER A 799 24.63 16.38 27.74
CA SER A 799 25.73 15.84 26.89
C SER A 799 25.49 16.01 25.36
N VAL A 800 26.50 15.78 24.49
CA VAL A 800 26.44 15.94 23.00
C VAL A 800 27.31 14.96 22.17
N THR A 801 27.07 14.88 20.85
CA THR A 801 27.78 13.99 19.87
C THR A 801 28.19 14.71 18.57
N THR A 802 29.27 14.28 17.88
CA THR A 802 29.84 14.93 16.66
C THR A 802 30.43 13.92 15.64
N THR A 803 30.33 14.23 14.33
CA THR A 803 30.79 13.38 13.21
C THR A 803 31.32 14.24 12.05
N ASN A 804 32.28 13.76 11.24
CA ASN A 804 32.80 14.39 10.00
C ASN A 804 33.26 15.88 10.02
N GLY A 805 33.17 16.58 11.15
CA GLY A 805 33.44 18.01 11.30
C GLY A 805 32.30 18.82 11.94
N ASP A 806 31.14 18.22 12.22
CA ASP A 806 29.91 18.88 12.67
C ASP A 806 29.19 18.16 13.85
N ILE A 807 28.24 18.83 14.52
CA ILE A 807 27.41 18.30 15.62
C ILE A 807 26.26 17.42 15.13
N GLN A 808 26.01 16.34 15.88
CA GLN A 808 24.83 15.50 15.77
C GLN A 808 23.79 15.65 16.89
N ALA A 809 24.15 15.66 18.19
CA ALA A 809 23.18 15.23 19.23
C ALA A 809 23.24 15.91 20.61
N TYR A 810 22.22 15.61 21.45
CA TYR A 810 21.90 16.15 22.77
C TYR A 810 21.17 15.14 23.72
N GLN A 811 21.38 15.22 25.05
CA GLN A 811 20.72 14.36 26.07
C GLN A 811 20.54 15.04 27.45
N LEU A 812 19.60 14.56 28.29
CA LEU A 812 19.56 14.78 29.76
C LEU A 812 19.11 13.53 30.56
N THR A 813 19.41 13.48 31.87
CA THR A 813 18.96 12.45 32.83
C THR A 813 18.86 12.98 34.27
N VAL A 814 17.92 12.45 35.08
CA VAL A 814 17.81 12.62 36.56
C VAL A 814 17.62 11.25 37.24
N PRO A 815 18.35 10.94 38.33
CA PRO A 815 18.11 9.73 39.12
C PRO A 815 16.80 9.74 39.91
N SER A 816 16.38 8.55 40.36
CA SER A 816 15.11 8.22 41.03
C SER A 816 14.54 9.24 42.01
N LEU A 817 13.22 9.41 41.89
CA LEU A 817 12.50 10.66 42.06
C LEU A 817 11.05 10.35 42.46
N ASN A 818 10.45 11.12 43.38
CA ASN A 818 9.15 10.76 43.96
C ASN A 818 8.43 11.93 44.68
N PRO A 819 7.77 12.88 43.96
CA PRO A 819 8.02 13.35 42.59
C PRO A 819 9.27 14.27 42.50
N GLY A 820 9.29 15.25 41.59
CA GLY A 820 10.44 16.13 41.30
C GLY A 820 10.13 17.61 41.06
N GLU A 821 10.84 18.25 40.12
CA GLU A 821 10.79 19.69 39.80
C GLU A 821 10.45 20.00 38.33
N THR A 822 11.43 20.18 37.42
CA THR A 822 11.21 20.67 36.02
C THR A 822 12.42 20.36 35.11
N GLY A 823 12.18 20.14 33.80
CA GLY A 823 13.23 19.98 32.77
C GLY A 823 12.91 20.77 31.49
N THR A 824 13.92 21.13 30.69
CA THR A 824 13.80 21.97 29.45
C THR A 824 14.90 21.62 28.43
N PHE A 825 14.72 21.91 27.13
CA PHE A 825 15.74 21.66 26.08
C PHE A 825 15.56 22.50 24.78
N THR A 826 16.65 22.77 24.04
CA THR A 826 16.75 23.68 22.85
C THR A 826 18.03 23.40 22.02
N PHE A 827 18.06 23.66 20.69
CA PHE A 827 19.29 23.83 19.83
C PHE A 827 18.92 24.30 18.37
N ARG A 828 19.87 24.53 17.42
CA ARG A 828 19.71 25.16 16.05
C ARG A 828 20.58 24.57 14.88
N ARG A 829 20.14 24.70 13.59
CA ARG A 829 20.84 24.25 12.33
C ARG A 829 20.77 25.23 11.12
N GLN A 830 21.52 24.98 10.02
CA GLN A 830 21.52 25.71 8.71
C GLN A 830 21.67 24.82 7.43
N ILE A 831 20.85 24.97 6.38
CA ILE A 831 20.88 24.17 5.13
C ILE A 831 22.03 24.50 4.14
N SER A 832 22.58 23.50 3.44
CA SER A 832 23.83 23.54 2.63
C SER A 832 23.67 23.51 1.09
N GLU A 833 24.54 24.22 0.36
CA GLU A 833 24.77 24.07 -1.10
C GLU A 833 25.63 22.82 -1.42
N GLN A 834 25.57 22.32 -2.67
CA GLN A 834 26.36 21.19 -3.20
C GLN A 834 27.36 21.64 -4.27
#